data_AF-A0A177X0E7-F1
#
_entry.id   AF-A0A177X0E7-F1
#
_cell.length_a   1.000
_cell.length_b   1.000
_cell.length_c   1.000
_cell.angle_alpha   90.00
_cell.angle_beta   90.00
_cell.angle_gamma   90.00
#
_symmetry.space_group_name_H-M   'P 1'
#
loop_
_entity.id
_entity.type
_entity.pdbx_description
1 polymer ?
#
loop_
_entity_poly.entity_id
_entity_poly.type
_entity_poly.pdbx_seq_one_letter_code
_entity_poly.pdbx_strand_id
1 'polypeptide(L)'
;MTKFYLQYKNNSPVLIDTAHGRGPQGTLPLITVSHLISAYKTAATPLLDAIPVDELTLHFEVYGPAIARYGFLTSIQYPFGCYDIPLTIKSKNDVDVDRPYQRHFVQSRADQEFIETNNLKLQNPNDAFKYLIHHLEKIVDVTRLPNNAVFNDNCLEHRLDRRVTNYQIDDVDNIKLFFAVSGAGKTRMFLELLYSNFGYYFACKSSQDDFGSKDMYQCLVYCESNYQPELTEHAIQLLYFVRVSVCNYLISKGFKEPWQILLAQLHPIAFFGVDLFERLFTTLVKEPGLSPTAITNPFPFIAIDGVRNLARGRRFHFQPESRNFRPFFTPFVYHSKMMGVFPHCLLSATSIDFELIKELVESSAMKDDQITDCVVVSDFHSLTKLEVEQYARQFLQDHQVDQVDAVVSRISDFELCHGRPCFISYILGTYMKSNDIDAAIGKFITGISNVDGQIFPLRFLKKDLDKGIRSFDKVIAGDNLSGPICDAFIDAIWKGKMYLKVTDNDGATAILYGLGFGQTVDGTISSIEIQELAVIECLCYFFPFAHTVKSLYQKIGSYPNPNPQTVGYLVEYLVAFALVANHSGPDAANSIKASRASASSYLLFGDSSQVYFPDHMCGPDIIYKCAKTKTVYIVQVKFVERMSKQEAANAYNTTDPERFYCKRNGGGVSEGFEEEQTYLLSTLSKLHESGYSLQQNLVIHTAEKNPVDAQGMEIINSQNSPQFFDEIGNGVWSFLDSVGNNLQ
;
A
#
# COMPACT_ATOMS: atom_id res chain seq x y z
N MET A 1 42.93 1.90 13.98
CA MET A 1 43.14 3.36 14.17
C MET A 1 43.95 3.84 12.97
N THR A 2 43.57 4.82 12.16
CA THR A 2 42.46 5.78 12.13
C THR A 2 42.36 6.24 10.68
N LYS A 3 41.18 6.39 10.09
CA LYS A 3 40.94 7.31 8.96
C LYS A 3 39.50 7.83 9.04
N PHE A 4 39.38 9.14 8.88
CA PHE A 4 38.16 9.94 8.82
C PHE A 4 37.96 10.42 7.37
N TYR A 5 36.71 10.54 6.92
CA TYR A 5 36.38 11.19 5.64
C TYR A 5 35.15 12.10 5.79
N LEU A 6 35.26 13.29 5.20
CA LEU A 6 34.26 14.36 5.12
C LEU A 6 34.08 14.74 3.63
N GLN A 7 32.81 14.97 3.26
CA GLN A 7 32.17 15.38 1.99
C GLN A 7 32.98 15.42 0.66
N TYR A 8 32.32 14.90 -0.38
CA TYR A 8 32.80 14.77 -1.75
C TYR A 8 32.89 16.09 -2.54
N LYS A 9 33.92 16.21 -3.39
CA LYS A 9 33.85 16.99 -4.63
C LYS A 9 34.04 16.02 -5.81
N ASN A 10 33.01 15.88 -6.65
CA ASN A 10 32.93 14.94 -7.78
C ASN A 10 32.91 13.43 -7.43
N ASN A 11 32.15 13.02 -6.39
CA ASN A 11 31.89 11.60 -6.05
C ASN A 11 33.11 10.67 -5.82
N SER A 12 34.32 11.20 -5.55
CA SER A 12 35.44 10.41 -4.97
C SER A 12 35.83 10.91 -3.56
N PRO A 13 36.10 10.01 -2.57
CA PRO A 13 36.38 10.40 -1.19
C PRO A 13 37.76 11.05 -1.03
N VAL A 14 37.86 12.15 -0.28
CA VAL A 14 39.15 12.82 0.02
C VAL A 14 39.68 12.40 1.39
N LEU A 15 40.87 11.82 1.38
CA LEU A 15 41.51 11.17 2.52
C LEU A 15 42.16 12.19 3.46
N ILE A 16 41.63 12.36 4.67
CA ILE A 16 42.34 13.09 5.73
C ILE A 16 43.32 12.10 6.39
N ASP A 17 44.61 12.24 6.06
CA ASP A 17 45.64 11.36 6.57
C ASP A 17 45.98 11.71 8.03
N THR A 18 45.51 10.88 8.96
CA THR A 18 45.81 11.02 10.39
C THR A 18 47.26 10.67 10.75
N ALA A 19 48.07 10.14 9.83
CA ALA A 19 49.47 9.85 10.09
C ALA A 19 50.39 11.08 9.93
N HIS A 20 49.93 12.12 9.22
CA HIS A 20 50.77 13.27 8.83
C HIS A 20 50.27 14.64 9.31
N GLY A 21 49.40 14.68 10.32
CA GLY A 21 49.10 15.90 11.10
C GLY A 21 50.30 16.39 11.96
N ARG A 22 51.50 16.47 11.38
CA ARG A 22 52.70 17.01 12.04
C ARG A 22 52.91 18.47 11.61
N GLY A 23 52.04 19.33 12.07
CA GLY A 23 52.43 20.72 12.37
C GLY A 23 53.32 20.76 13.62
N PRO A 24 53.97 21.90 13.93
CA PRO A 24 55.07 21.98 14.92
C PRO A 24 54.69 21.65 16.38
N GLN A 25 53.42 21.43 16.68
CA GLN A 25 52.95 21.06 18.02
C GLN A 25 52.26 19.71 17.96
N GLY A 26 53.02 18.65 18.25
CA GLY A 26 52.57 17.27 18.18
C GLY A 26 51.46 16.92 19.19
N THR A 27 50.75 15.84 18.85
CA THR A 27 49.97 14.96 19.76
C THR A 27 48.73 15.55 20.43
N LEU A 28 47.81 16.15 19.66
CA LEU A 28 46.42 16.27 20.12
C LEU A 28 45.51 15.32 19.33
N PRO A 29 44.85 14.34 19.98
CA PRO A 29 43.82 13.55 19.31
C PRO A 29 42.68 14.46 18.81
N LEU A 30 42.06 14.12 17.67
CA LEU A 30 40.89 14.82 17.15
C LEU A 30 39.64 14.47 17.99
N ILE A 31 39.60 14.95 19.24
CA ILE A 31 38.54 14.70 20.23
C ILE A 31 37.48 15.81 20.31
N THR A 32 37.73 16.97 19.68
CA THR A 32 36.80 18.11 19.68
C THR A 32 36.61 18.68 18.27
N VAL A 33 35.48 19.35 18.07
CA VAL A 33 35.17 20.13 16.85
C VAL A 33 36.28 21.13 16.50
N SER A 34 36.86 21.78 17.50
CA SER A 34 37.96 22.75 17.32
C SER A 34 39.23 22.09 16.75
N HIS A 35 39.52 20.85 17.14
CA HIS A 35 40.67 20.11 16.59
C HIS A 35 40.45 19.73 15.12
N LEU A 36 39.21 19.40 14.73
CA LEU A 36 38.85 19.06 13.35
C LEU A 36 38.93 20.28 12.42
N ILE A 37 38.45 21.45 12.88
CA ILE A 37 38.58 22.73 12.15
C ILE A 37 40.05 23.11 11.98
N SER A 38 40.86 22.97 13.04
CA SER A 38 42.29 23.28 13.00
C SER A 38 43.07 22.40 12.02
N ALA A 39 42.73 21.10 11.95
CA ALA A 39 43.33 20.16 11.00
C ALA A 39 42.92 20.45 9.54
N TYR A 40 41.68 20.89 9.29
CA TYR A 40 41.22 21.29 7.96
C TYR A 40 41.99 22.50 7.41
N LYS A 41 42.27 23.51 8.25
CA LYS A 41 43.12 24.66 7.88
C LYS A 41 44.52 24.23 7.41
N THR A 42 45.02 23.10 7.92
CA THR A 42 46.37 22.61 7.56
C THR A 42 46.42 21.70 6.34
N ALA A 43 45.28 21.16 5.87
CA ALA A 43 45.28 19.97 5.00
C ALA A 43 45.24 20.24 3.49
N ALA A 44 44.55 21.27 2.98
CA ALA A 44 44.66 21.69 1.57
C ALA A 44 43.80 22.92 1.26
N THR A 45 44.43 23.93 0.62
CA THR A 45 43.87 25.15 0.00
C THR A 45 43.35 26.28 0.92
N PRO A 46 43.72 27.55 0.63
CA PRO A 46 43.76 28.67 1.58
C PRO A 46 42.41 29.40 1.72
N LEU A 47 41.29 28.69 1.78
CA LEU A 47 39.96 29.32 1.84
C LEU A 47 39.62 29.87 3.24
N LEU A 48 40.21 29.31 4.29
CA LEU A 48 39.87 29.64 5.69
C LEU A 48 41.07 30.05 6.56
N ASP A 49 42.28 30.15 5.99
CA ASP A 49 43.52 30.39 6.75
C ASP A 49 43.49 31.71 7.52
N ALA A 50 42.91 32.75 6.93
CA ALA A 50 42.83 34.10 7.50
C ALA A 50 41.76 34.25 8.61
N ILE A 51 40.90 33.25 8.85
CA ILE A 51 39.77 33.36 9.79
C ILE A 51 40.15 32.72 11.14
N PRO A 52 40.08 33.43 12.28
CA PRO A 52 40.31 32.87 13.61
C PRO A 52 39.44 31.63 13.88
N VAL A 53 39.98 30.62 14.59
CA VAL A 53 39.27 29.33 14.82
C VAL A 53 37.98 29.52 15.62
N ASP A 54 37.98 30.48 16.54
CA ASP A 54 36.79 30.86 17.28
C ASP A 54 35.72 31.51 16.37
N GLU A 55 36.07 32.08 15.23
CA GLU A 55 35.10 32.61 14.27
C GLU A 55 34.50 31.55 13.33
N LEU A 56 34.86 30.26 13.49
CA LEU A 56 34.37 29.16 12.66
C LEU A 56 33.41 28.24 13.44
N THR A 57 32.34 27.76 12.80
CA THR A 57 31.34 26.85 13.40
C THR A 57 31.02 25.66 12.49
N LEU A 58 30.67 24.51 13.08
CA LEU A 58 30.24 23.29 12.37
C LEU A 58 28.72 23.20 12.29
N HIS A 59 28.22 22.86 11.10
CA HIS A 59 26.80 22.72 10.78
C HIS A 59 26.52 21.39 10.08
N PHE A 60 25.30 20.86 10.25
CA PHE A 60 24.76 19.82 9.36
C PHE A 60 24.32 20.46 8.04
N GLU A 61 24.50 19.76 6.91
CA GLU A 61 24.26 20.31 5.55
C GLU A 61 22.81 20.76 5.23
N VAL A 62 21.87 20.71 6.18
CA VAL A 62 20.53 21.27 5.96
C VAL A 62 20.19 22.19 7.11
N TYR A 63 20.58 23.47 6.98
CA TYR A 63 20.16 24.64 7.79
C TYR A 63 19.70 24.31 9.22
N GLY A 64 20.52 23.56 9.95
CA GLY A 64 20.28 23.24 11.36
C GLY A 64 20.87 24.32 12.28
N PRO A 65 20.46 24.37 13.56
CA PRO A 65 21.11 25.25 14.52
C PRO A 65 22.61 24.88 14.61
N ALA A 66 23.46 25.89 14.79
CA ALA A 66 24.87 25.67 15.08
C ALA A 66 25.00 24.68 16.25
N ILE A 67 25.89 23.69 16.16
CA ILE A 67 26.18 22.81 17.30
C ILE A 67 26.61 23.74 18.44
N ALA A 68 25.87 23.71 19.55
CA ALA A 68 26.08 24.64 20.65
C ALA A 68 27.54 24.59 21.09
N ARG A 69 28.22 25.76 21.14
CA ARG A 69 29.64 25.91 21.50
C ARG A 69 30.04 25.25 22.83
N TYR A 70 29.07 24.90 23.68
CA TYR A 70 29.25 24.32 25.00
C TYR A 70 28.58 22.94 25.19
N GLY A 71 28.04 22.35 24.12
CA GLY A 71 27.64 20.95 24.12
C GLY A 71 28.82 20.10 23.69
N PHE A 72 29.37 19.28 24.58
CA PHE A 72 30.35 18.28 24.17
C PHE A 72 29.69 17.36 23.14
N LEU A 73 30.30 17.22 21.96
CA LEU A 73 30.10 16.07 21.09
C LEU A 73 30.70 14.88 21.85
N THR A 74 29.94 14.30 22.78
CA THR A 74 30.45 13.41 23.84
C THR A 74 31.07 12.12 23.30
N SER A 75 30.88 11.81 22.01
CA SER A 75 31.49 10.65 21.36
C SER A 75 31.37 10.74 19.84
N ILE A 76 32.50 10.59 19.12
CA ILE A 76 32.55 10.08 17.73
C ILE A 76 32.81 8.55 17.76
N GLN A 77 32.80 7.94 18.95
CA GLN A 77 33.21 6.56 19.23
C GLN A 77 32.08 5.52 19.10
N TYR A 78 30.84 5.90 18.79
CA TYR A 78 29.75 4.94 18.54
C TYR A 78 29.39 4.90 17.04
N PRO A 79 29.80 3.86 16.29
CA PRO A 79 29.66 3.79 14.83
C PRO A 79 28.27 3.32 14.34
N PHE A 80 27.25 3.27 15.19
CA PHE A 80 25.91 2.82 14.78
C PHE A 80 25.01 3.99 14.43
N GLY A 81 25.20 4.46 13.21
CA GLY A 81 24.38 5.45 12.52
C GLY A 81 25.05 5.81 11.22
N CYS A 82 24.52 5.35 10.08
CA CYS A 82 24.94 5.86 8.78
C CYS A 82 24.42 7.30 8.70
N TYR A 83 25.29 8.28 8.86
CA TYR A 83 24.90 9.68 8.72
C TYR A 83 25.03 10.04 7.23
N ASP A 84 23.91 9.94 6.51
CA ASP A 84 23.83 10.23 5.07
C ASP A 84 23.96 11.73 4.72
N ILE A 85 24.31 12.59 5.69
CA ILE A 85 24.36 14.04 5.56
C ILE A 85 25.78 14.53 5.91
N PRO A 86 26.45 15.29 5.04
CA PRO A 86 27.79 15.79 5.31
C PRO A 86 27.80 16.95 6.33
N LEU A 87 28.97 17.18 6.92
CA LEU A 87 29.22 18.29 7.85
C LEU A 87 29.92 19.43 7.10
N THR A 88 29.49 20.67 7.33
CA THR A 88 30.02 21.87 6.67
C THR A 88 30.60 22.86 7.69
N ILE A 89 31.73 23.50 7.38
CA ILE A 89 32.36 24.56 8.20
C ILE A 89 31.98 25.93 7.60
N LYS A 90 31.44 26.86 8.41
CA LYS A 90 31.07 28.23 8.00
C LYS A 90 31.74 29.30 8.86
N SER A 91 31.93 30.50 8.31
CA SER A 91 32.37 31.68 9.07
C SER A 91 31.22 32.32 9.85
N LYS A 92 31.50 32.88 11.02
CA LYS A 92 30.51 33.62 11.82
C LYS A 92 29.91 34.81 11.06
N ASN A 93 30.66 35.40 10.13
CA ASN A 93 30.16 36.47 9.26
C ASN A 93 29.19 35.97 8.18
N ASP A 94 29.20 34.68 7.83
CA ASP A 94 28.16 34.10 6.95
C ASP A 94 26.80 33.99 7.68
N VAL A 95 26.83 33.95 9.02
CA VAL A 95 25.63 33.82 9.87
C VAL A 95 24.89 35.15 9.99
N ASP A 96 25.61 36.29 9.98
CA ASP A 96 24.99 37.62 10.05
C ASP A 96 24.47 38.12 8.69
N VAL A 97 24.82 37.45 7.59
CA VAL A 97 24.25 37.69 6.24
C VAL A 97 23.03 36.80 5.97
N ASP A 98 22.90 35.67 6.68
CA ASP A 98 21.74 34.77 6.61
C ASP A 98 20.57 35.30 7.47
N ARG A 99 19.99 36.45 7.09
CA ARG A 99 18.52 36.55 7.15
C ARG A 99 18.00 35.50 6.16
N PRO A 100 17.26 34.47 6.59
CA PRO A 100 16.58 33.62 5.62
C PRO A 100 15.62 34.53 4.86
N TYR A 101 15.64 34.45 3.53
CA TYR A 101 14.99 35.37 2.56
C TYR A 101 15.84 36.54 2.08
N GLN A 102 16.94 36.21 1.40
CA GLN A 102 17.25 36.83 0.10
C GLN A 102 18.28 36.00 -0.68
N ARG A 103 17.99 34.71 -0.97
CA ARG A 103 18.42 34.24 -2.30
C ARG A 103 17.66 35.15 -3.26
N HIS A 104 18.36 36.09 -3.89
CA HIS A 104 17.75 37.05 -4.79
C HIS A 104 17.07 36.24 -5.89
N PHE A 105 15.75 36.06 -5.77
CA PHE A 105 14.94 35.66 -6.89
C PHE A 105 15.06 36.82 -7.86
N VAL A 106 15.94 36.66 -8.84
CA VAL A 106 16.06 37.60 -9.93
C VAL A 106 14.89 37.27 -10.85
N GLN A 107 13.79 38.03 -10.71
CA GLN A 107 12.72 38.05 -11.71
C GLN A 107 13.36 38.15 -13.09
N SER A 108 12.86 37.38 -14.06
CA SER A 108 13.40 37.49 -15.40
C SER A 108 13.16 38.91 -15.93
N ARG A 109 14.07 39.43 -16.74
CA ARG A 109 13.94 40.78 -17.33
C ARG A 109 12.61 40.96 -18.06
N ALA A 110 12.10 39.91 -18.69
CA ALA A 110 10.81 39.91 -19.37
C ALA A 110 9.63 40.03 -18.39
N ASP A 111 9.72 39.40 -17.22
CA ASP A 111 8.65 39.46 -16.21
C ASP A 111 8.63 40.85 -15.54
N GLN A 112 9.80 41.44 -15.28
CA GLN A 112 9.92 42.83 -14.80
C GLN A 112 9.33 43.82 -15.81
N GLU A 113 9.72 43.69 -17.09
CA GLU A 113 9.21 44.53 -18.16
C GLU A 113 7.69 44.40 -18.30
N PHE A 114 7.13 43.20 -18.17
CA PHE A 114 5.68 42.99 -18.19
C PHE A 114 4.97 43.65 -17.00
N ILE A 115 5.49 43.50 -15.78
CA ILE A 115 4.94 44.12 -14.57
C ILE A 115 4.95 45.65 -14.70
N GLU A 116 6.09 46.23 -15.11
CA GLU A 116 6.27 47.67 -15.26
C GLU A 116 5.36 48.23 -16.38
N THR A 117 5.35 47.59 -17.55
CA THR A 117 4.55 48.02 -18.71
C THR A 117 3.05 48.02 -18.39
N ASN A 118 2.58 47.06 -17.60
CA ASN A 118 1.17 46.92 -17.25
C ASN A 118 0.82 47.55 -15.90
N ASN A 119 1.77 48.23 -15.23
CA ASN A 119 1.61 48.84 -13.90
C ASN A 119 1.02 47.86 -12.85
N LEU A 120 1.42 46.60 -12.89
CA LEU A 120 0.85 45.56 -12.03
C LEU A 120 1.33 45.73 -10.59
N LYS A 121 0.38 45.76 -9.65
CA LYS A 121 0.68 45.69 -8.22
C LYS A 121 0.40 44.28 -7.74
N LEU A 122 1.41 43.41 -7.63
CA LEU A 122 1.21 41.98 -7.31
C LEU A 122 0.58 41.69 -5.93
N GLN A 123 0.45 42.71 -5.08
CA GLN A 123 -0.33 42.67 -3.83
C GLN A 123 -1.85 42.78 -4.09
N ASN A 124 -2.25 43.26 -5.27
CA ASN A 124 -3.63 43.30 -5.73
C ASN A 124 -3.99 41.98 -6.42
N PRO A 125 -5.08 41.30 -6.02
CA PRO A 125 -5.46 40.01 -6.59
C PRO A 125 -5.69 40.00 -8.10
N ASN A 126 -6.27 41.06 -8.68
CA ASN A 126 -6.53 41.12 -10.11
C ASN A 126 -5.23 41.25 -10.92
N ASP A 127 -4.25 41.97 -10.37
CA ASP A 127 -2.94 42.12 -10.99
C ASP A 127 -2.08 40.85 -10.82
N ALA A 128 -2.19 40.19 -9.66
CA ALA A 128 -1.63 38.86 -9.44
C ALA A 128 -2.21 37.82 -10.42
N PHE A 129 -3.52 37.88 -10.68
CA PHE A 129 -4.18 37.01 -11.65
C PHE A 129 -3.67 37.28 -13.06
N LYS A 130 -3.61 38.55 -13.50
CA LYS A 130 -3.03 38.92 -14.81
C LYS A 130 -1.58 38.45 -14.94
N TYR A 131 -0.79 38.57 -13.88
CA TYR A 131 0.60 38.10 -13.86
C TYR A 131 0.68 36.57 -13.98
N LEU A 132 -0.19 35.83 -13.30
CA LEU A 132 -0.27 34.37 -13.44
C LEU A 132 -0.66 33.96 -14.86
N ILE A 133 -1.65 34.62 -15.47
CA ILE A 133 -2.06 34.35 -16.86
C ILE A 133 -0.91 34.61 -17.83
N HIS A 134 -0.13 35.67 -17.62
CA HIS A 134 1.08 35.92 -18.40
C HIS A 134 2.08 34.76 -18.32
N HIS A 135 2.34 34.24 -17.12
CA HIS A 135 3.19 33.05 -16.93
C HIS A 135 2.60 31.81 -17.61
N LEU A 136 1.30 31.60 -17.48
CA LEU A 136 0.59 30.49 -18.14
C LEU A 136 0.77 30.53 -19.66
N GLU A 137 0.48 31.67 -20.29
CA GLU A 137 0.53 31.85 -21.75
C GLU A 137 1.97 31.83 -22.30
N LYS A 138 2.96 32.14 -21.47
CA LYS A 138 4.39 31.97 -21.79
C LYS A 138 4.83 30.50 -21.77
N ILE A 139 4.16 29.67 -20.97
CA ILE A 139 4.47 28.25 -20.81
C ILE A 139 3.70 27.40 -21.84
N VAL A 140 2.47 27.78 -22.17
CA VAL A 140 1.52 26.95 -22.93
C VAL A 140 1.00 27.70 -24.15
N ASP A 141 1.05 27.05 -25.32
CA ASP A 141 0.30 27.51 -26.50
C ASP A 141 -1.18 27.16 -26.35
N VAL A 142 -1.94 28.12 -25.84
CA VAL A 142 -3.37 27.96 -25.55
C VAL A 142 -4.24 27.72 -26.78
N THR A 143 -3.75 27.99 -27.99
CA THR A 143 -4.47 27.69 -29.24
C THR A 143 -4.49 26.19 -29.56
N ARG A 144 -3.65 25.39 -28.90
CA ARG A 144 -3.52 23.94 -29.11
C ARG A 144 -4.17 23.11 -28.01
N LEU A 145 -4.97 23.71 -27.14
CA LEU A 145 -5.64 22.99 -26.06
C LEU A 145 -6.95 22.32 -26.52
N PRO A 146 -7.25 21.10 -26.07
CA PRO A 146 -6.36 20.19 -25.34
C PRO A 146 -5.28 19.60 -26.28
N ASN A 147 -4.03 19.52 -25.81
CA ASN A 147 -2.85 19.10 -26.62
C ASN A 147 -2.76 17.56 -26.78
N ASN A 148 -3.90 16.93 -27.12
CA ASN A 148 -4.16 15.47 -27.17
C ASN A 148 -4.45 14.78 -25.83
N ALA A 149 -4.76 15.52 -24.77
CA ALA A 149 -5.26 14.89 -23.56
C ALA A 149 -6.59 14.16 -23.83
N VAL A 150 -6.61 12.89 -23.46
CA VAL A 150 -7.79 12.03 -23.38
C VAL A 150 -7.75 11.33 -22.04
N PHE A 151 -8.90 10.85 -21.56
CA PHE A 151 -8.88 9.90 -20.45
C PHE A 151 -8.11 8.67 -20.92
N ASN A 152 -7.09 8.28 -20.17
CA ASN A 152 -6.19 7.22 -20.60
C ASN A 152 -6.87 5.85 -20.45
N ASP A 153 -6.53 4.90 -21.34
CA ASP A 153 -6.92 3.48 -21.25
C ASP A 153 -6.27 2.75 -20.06
N ASN A 154 -5.46 3.45 -19.27
CA ASN A 154 -4.76 2.93 -18.09
C ASN A 154 -5.70 2.80 -16.89
N CYS A 155 -6.72 1.99 -17.08
CA CYS A 155 -7.60 1.49 -16.06
C CYS A 155 -8.38 2.54 -15.24
N LEU A 156 -7.78 3.28 -14.32
CA LEU A 156 -8.51 4.04 -13.29
C LEU A 156 -9.38 5.19 -13.80
N GLU A 157 -9.27 5.60 -15.07
CA GLU A 157 -10.05 6.69 -15.65
C GLU A 157 -11.16 6.20 -16.56
N HIS A 158 -10.86 5.27 -17.48
CA HIS A 158 -11.85 4.62 -18.35
C HIS A 158 -12.81 3.69 -17.59
N ARG A 159 -12.41 3.24 -16.39
CA ARG A 159 -13.17 2.29 -15.55
C ARG A 159 -14.06 2.97 -14.53
N LEU A 160 -14.81 4.04 -14.86
CA LEU A 160 -15.75 4.68 -13.90
C LEU A 160 -16.57 3.52 -13.39
N ASP A 161 -16.45 3.21 -12.10
CA ASP A 161 -17.10 2.04 -11.57
C ASP A 161 -18.57 2.44 -11.61
N ARG A 162 -19.32 1.95 -12.60
CA ARG A 162 -20.66 2.48 -12.88
C ARG A 162 -21.67 2.10 -11.79
N ARG A 163 -21.23 1.57 -10.65
CA ARG A 163 -21.94 1.73 -9.38
C ARG A 163 -22.14 3.22 -9.17
N VAL A 164 -23.39 3.67 -9.26
CA VAL A 164 -23.74 5.07 -8.99
C VAL A 164 -23.18 5.40 -7.61
N THR A 165 -22.21 6.32 -7.54
CA THR A 165 -21.80 6.92 -6.28
C THR A 165 -23.07 7.46 -5.62
N ASN A 166 -23.54 6.79 -4.57
CA ASN A 166 -24.72 7.21 -3.82
C ASN A 166 -24.43 8.44 -2.95
N TYR A 167 -23.14 8.70 -2.71
CA TYR A 167 -22.72 9.89 -1.99
C TYR A 167 -23.00 11.14 -2.83
N GLN A 168 -23.93 11.96 -2.34
CA GLN A 168 -24.16 13.29 -2.86
C GLN A 168 -23.38 14.29 -2.01
N ILE A 169 -22.73 15.24 -2.68
CA ILE A 169 -22.08 16.36 -2.00
C ILE A 169 -23.17 17.11 -1.22
N ASP A 170 -23.07 17.10 0.10
CA ASP A 170 -23.97 17.80 1.02
C ASP A 170 -23.39 19.15 1.42
N ASP A 171 -24.22 20.11 1.87
CA ASP A 171 -23.77 21.46 2.23
C ASP A 171 -23.23 21.60 3.67
N VAL A 172 -22.82 20.49 4.31
CA VAL A 172 -22.30 20.51 5.69
C VAL A 172 -20.80 20.84 5.68
N ASP A 173 -20.40 21.88 6.40
CA ASP A 173 -18.99 22.27 6.59
C ASP A 173 -18.24 21.26 7.46
N ASN A 174 -17.86 20.14 6.85
CA ASN A 174 -17.06 19.12 7.49
C ASN A 174 -16.15 18.34 6.53
N ILE A 175 -15.27 17.52 7.12
CA ILE A 175 -14.33 16.71 6.35
C ILE A 175 -14.94 15.32 6.15
N LYS A 176 -15.09 14.92 4.89
CA LYS A 176 -15.58 13.59 4.52
C LYS A 176 -14.39 12.68 4.25
N LEU A 177 -14.23 11.65 5.08
CA LEU A 177 -13.18 10.67 4.92
C LEU A 177 -13.71 9.41 4.25
N PHE A 178 -13.32 9.20 3.00
CA PHE A 178 -13.56 7.95 2.29
C PHE A 178 -12.53 6.93 2.76
N PHE A 179 -13.00 6.03 3.62
CA PHE A 179 -12.14 5.08 4.31
C PHE A 179 -12.56 3.65 4.00
N ALA A 180 -11.68 2.93 3.30
CA ALA A 180 -11.89 1.56 2.85
C ALA A 180 -10.57 0.90 2.46
N VAL A 181 -10.60 -0.42 2.26
CA VAL A 181 -9.43 -1.23 1.89
C VAL A 181 -8.80 -0.78 0.58
N SER A 182 -7.52 -1.12 0.39
CA SER A 182 -6.81 -0.81 -0.84
C SER A 182 -7.45 -1.53 -2.01
N GLY A 183 -7.76 -0.79 -3.09
CA GLY A 183 -8.46 -1.35 -4.24
C GLY A 183 -10.00 -1.31 -4.19
N ALA A 184 -10.59 -0.77 -3.11
CA ALA A 184 -12.05 -0.66 -2.94
C ALA A 184 -12.75 0.35 -3.88
N GLY A 185 -12.00 1.20 -4.61
CA GLY A 185 -12.59 2.22 -5.50
C GLY A 185 -12.67 3.65 -4.92
N LYS A 186 -11.90 3.99 -3.88
CA LYS A 186 -11.92 5.36 -3.30
C LYS A 186 -11.54 6.45 -4.30
N THR A 187 -10.36 6.35 -4.92
CA THR A 187 -9.90 7.30 -5.93
C THR A 187 -10.91 7.39 -7.08
N ARG A 188 -11.49 6.25 -7.47
CA ARG A 188 -12.53 6.19 -8.51
C ARG A 188 -13.72 7.09 -8.21
N MET A 189 -14.26 6.99 -7.00
CA MET A 189 -15.41 7.80 -6.57
C MET A 189 -15.10 9.29 -6.59
N PHE A 190 -13.86 9.70 -6.25
CA PHE A 190 -13.44 11.09 -6.45
C PHE A 190 -13.52 11.51 -7.91
N LEU A 191 -13.03 10.66 -8.81
CA LEU A 191 -13.09 10.95 -10.23
C LEU A 191 -14.54 11.01 -10.75
N GLU A 192 -15.46 10.20 -10.24
CA GLU A 192 -16.89 10.25 -10.60
C GLU A 192 -17.56 11.56 -10.17
N LEU A 193 -17.33 11.94 -8.91
CA LEU A 193 -17.85 13.19 -8.36
C LEU A 193 -17.31 14.38 -9.16
N LEU A 194 -16.01 14.40 -9.47
CA LEU A 194 -15.35 15.45 -10.24
C LEU A 194 -15.68 15.42 -11.74
N TYR A 195 -16.08 14.27 -12.28
CA TYR A 195 -16.50 14.14 -13.68
C TYR A 195 -17.83 14.87 -13.91
N SER A 196 -18.71 14.85 -12.89
CA SER A 196 -20.06 15.42 -12.98
C SER A 196 -20.21 16.76 -12.27
N ASN A 197 -19.23 17.16 -11.43
CA ASN A 197 -19.28 18.39 -10.64
C ASN A 197 -17.94 19.11 -10.69
N PHE A 198 -17.96 20.44 -10.76
CA PHE A 198 -16.73 21.23 -10.67
C PHE A 198 -16.08 21.06 -9.30
N GLY A 199 -14.79 20.72 -9.28
CA GLY A 199 -14.02 20.57 -8.05
C GLY A 199 -12.52 20.49 -8.35
N TYR A 200 -11.72 20.56 -7.29
CA TYR A 200 -10.27 20.47 -7.38
C TYR A 200 -9.77 19.07 -7.02
N TYR A 201 -8.92 18.51 -7.87
CA TYR A 201 -8.26 17.23 -7.62
C TYR A 201 -6.79 17.42 -7.23
N PHE A 202 -6.43 16.99 -6.02
CA PHE A 202 -5.04 16.94 -5.56
C PHE A 202 -4.58 15.50 -5.35
N ALA A 203 -3.41 15.18 -5.91
CA ALA A 203 -2.73 13.92 -5.65
C ALA A 203 -1.52 14.17 -4.75
N CYS A 204 -1.49 13.56 -3.56
CA CYS A 204 -0.40 13.74 -2.60
C CYS A 204 0.80 12.83 -2.92
N LYS A 205 1.35 12.87 -4.14
CA LYS A 205 2.40 11.95 -4.59
C LYS A 205 3.66 12.65 -5.09
N SER A 206 4.81 11.99 -4.90
CA SER A 206 6.13 12.53 -5.28
C SER A 206 6.53 12.24 -6.73
N SER A 207 5.90 11.26 -7.37
CA SER A 207 6.12 10.92 -8.80
C SER A 207 4.83 11.07 -9.61
N GLN A 208 5.00 11.17 -10.92
CA GLN A 208 3.90 11.36 -11.87
C GLN A 208 3.56 10.10 -12.65
N ASP A 209 4.05 8.95 -12.21
CA ASP A 209 3.97 7.70 -12.97
C ASP A 209 2.51 7.22 -13.21
N ASP A 210 1.55 7.79 -12.47
CA ASP A 210 0.10 7.66 -12.70
C ASP A 210 -0.54 8.96 -13.27
N PHE A 211 -1.53 9.54 -12.58
CA PHE A 211 -2.24 10.79 -12.93
C PHE A 211 -2.28 11.80 -11.78
N GLY A 212 -2.49 13.08 -12.10
CA GLY A 212 -2.52 14.21 -11.18
C GLY A 212 -1.24 15.05 -11.22
N SER A 213 -1.37 16.32 -10.84
CA SER A 213 -0.22 17.22 -10.64
C SER A 213 0.56 16.90 -9.37
N LYS A 214 1.85 17.27 -9.36
CA LYS A 214 2.74 17.23 -8.19
C LYS A 214 2.69 18.49 -7.33
N ASP A 215 1.89 19.49 -7.69
CA ASP A 215 1.82 20.78 -7.01
C ASP A 215 1.62 20.69 -5.48
N MET A 216 0.72 19.83 -5.01
CA MET A 216 0.51 19.57 -3.58
C MET A 216 1.77 19.01 -2.90
N TYR A 217 2.48 18.08 -3.56
CA TYR A 217 3.73 17.53 -3.04
C TYR A 217 4.84 18.58 -3.02
N GLN A 218 4.95 19.43 -4.05
CA GLN A 218 5.91 20.53 -4.05
C GLN A 218 5.59 21.57 -2.98
N CYS A 219 4.30 21.81 -2.69
CA CYS A 219 3.89 22.65 -1.58
C CYS A 219 4.36 22.07 -0.24
N LEU A 220 4.14 20.77 -0.01
CA LEU A 220 4.68 20.07 1.16
C LEU A 220 6.20 20.23 1.24
N VAL A 221 6.93 19.93 0.16
CA VAL A 221 8.40 20.01 0.13
C VAL A 221 8.91 21.43 0.36
N TYR A 222 8.21 22.45 -0.15
CA TYR A 222 8.56 23.85 0.07
C TYR A 222 8.38 24.24 1.55
N CYS A 223 7.22 23.91 2.13
CA CYS A 223 6.94 24.21 3.53
C CYS A 223 7.84 23.41 4.46
N GLU A 224 8.11 22.13 4.13
CA GLU A 224 9.12 21.35 4.82
C GLU A 224 10.45 22.06 4.63
N SER A 225 10.91 22.49 3.47
CA SER A 225 12.23 23.14 3.37
C SER A 225 12.33 24.51 4.08
N ASN A 226 11.19 25.14 4.43
CA ASN A 226 11.14 26.50 4.98
C ASN A 226 10.14 26.61 6.16
N TYR A 227 10.55 26.22 7.37
CA TYR A 227 9.71 26.09 8.58
C TYR A 227 9.16 27.39 9.21
N GLN A 228 8.80 28.40 8.42
CA GLN A 228 8.16 29.62 8.95
C GLN A 228 6.65 29.56 8.73
N PRO A 229 5.82 29.91 9.75
CA PRO A 229 4.36 29.89 9.63
C PRO A 229 3.85 30.72 8.45
N GLU A 230 4.40 31.92 8.25
CA GLU A 230 3.97 32.87 7.22
C GLU A 230 4.20 32.33 5.80
N LEU A 231 5.28 31.56 5.63
CA LEU A 231 5.58 30.90 4.35
C LEU A 231 4.70 29.69 4.11
N THR A 232 4.35 28.96 5.18
CA THR A 232 3.43 27.83 5.09
C THR A 232 2.05 28.33 4.67
N GLU A 233 1.58 29.40 5.30
CA GLU A 233 0.35 30.10 4.90
C GLU A 233 0.41 30.56 3.45
N HIS A 234 1.46 31.31 3.08
CA HIS A 234 1.63 31.83 1.72
C HIS A 234 1.64 30.71 0.67
N ALA A 235 2.36 29.62 0.92
CA ALA A 235 2.43 28.49 0.01
C ALA A 235 1.07 27.80 -0.15
N ILE A 236 0.33 27.58 0.94
CA ILE A 236 -1.01 26.98 0.88
C ILE A 236 -1.98 27.89 0.11
N GLN A 237 -1.99 29.20 0.40
CA GLN A 237 -2.82 30.15 -0.33
C GLN A 237 -2.47 30.18 -1.83
N LEU A 238 -1.18 30.14 -2.16
CA LEU A 238 -0.71 30.15 -3.54
C LEU A 238 -1.10 28.86 -4.29
N LEU A 239 -1.03 27.70 -3.63
CA LEU A 239 -1.46 26.42 -4.21
C LEU A 239 -2.91 26.52 -4.72
N TYR A 240 -3.82 27.05 -3.90
CA TYR A 240 -5.21 27.26 -4.29
C TYR A 240 -5.38 28.36 -5.32
N PHE A 241 -4.66 29.47 -5.18
CA PHE A 241 -4.70 30.56 -6.14
C PHE A 241 -4.34 30.08 -7.55
N VAL A 242 -3.30 29.25 -7.69
CA VAL A 242 -2.92 28.64 -8.97
C VAL A 242 -4.05 27.77 -9.53
N ARG A 243 -4.62 26.88 -8.70
CA ARG A 243 -5.71 25.99 -9.12
C ARG A 243 -6.94 26.74 -9.61
N VAL A 244 -7.41 27.70 -8.82
CA VAL A 244 -8.57 28.52 -9.15
C VAL A 244 -8.32 29.31 -10.43
N SER A 245 -7.15 29.95 -10.53
CA SER A 245 -6.82 30.80 -11.67
C SER A 245 -6.77 30.01 -12.98
N VAL A 246 -6.09 28.86 -12.97
CA VAL A 246 -5.97 28.00 -14.16
C VAL A 246 -7.34 27.43 -14.56
N CYS A 247 -8.14 26.95 -13.60
CA CYS A 247 -9.45 26.37 -13.92
C CYS A 247 -10.44 27.42 -14.43
N ASN A 248 -10.48 28.61 -13.81
CA ASN A 248 -11.32 29.72 -14.29
C ASN A 248 -10.86 30.24 -15.66
N TYR A 249 -9.55 30.23 -15.92
CA TYR A 249 -9.01 30.53 -17.25
C TYR A 249 -9.50 29.53 -18.29
N LEU A 250 -9.45 28.22 -18.01
CA LEU A 250 -9.98 27.19 -18.92
C LEU A 250 -11.49 27.40 -19.21
N ILE A 251 -12.29 27.69 -18.18
CA ILE A 251 -13.72 28.01 -18.37
C ILE A 251 -13.88 29.21 -19.32
N SER A 252 -13.06 30.26 -19.14
CA SER A 252 -13.07 31.44 -20.02
C SER A 252 -12.68 31.13 -21.48
N LYS A 253 -11.93 30.04 -21.71
CA LYS A 253 -11.56 29.54 -23.05
C LYS A 253 -12.56 28.54 -23.63
N GLY A 254 -13.66 28.25 -22.95
CA GLY A 254 -14.76 27.44 -23.46
C GLY A 254 -14.82 26.01 -22.94
N PHE A 255 -13.96 25.63 -21.99
CA PHE A 255 -14.06 24.33 -21.28
C PHE A 255 -15.14 24.43 -20.19
N LYS A 256 -16.41 24.21 -20.59
CA LYS A 256 -17.60 24.45 -19.75
C LYS A 256 -18.12 23.22 -19.01
N GLU A 257 -17.59 22.03 -19.29
CA GLU A 257 -18.03 20.79 -18.65
C GLU A 257 -17.04 20.37 -17.55
N PRO A 258 -17.51 19.86 -16.39
CA PRO A 258 -16.63 19.46 -15.29
C PRO A 258 -15.56 18.44 -15.68
N TRP A 259 -15.91 17.43 -16.47
CA TRP A 259 -14.97 16.41 -16.95
C TRP A 259 -13.80 16.99 -17.75
N GLN A 260 -13.99 18.12 -18.46
CA GLN A 260 -12.92 18.78 -19.21
C GLN A 260 -11.90 19.41 -18.27
N ILE A 261 -12.38 20.01 -17.18
CA ILE A 261 -11.52 20.59 -16.14
C ILE A 261 -10.83 19.49 -15.34
N LEU A 262 -11.54 18.40 -15.03
CA LEU A 262 -10.94 17.21 -14.42
C LEU A 262 -9.80 16.67 -15.29
N LEU A 263 -10.00 16.55 -16.60
CA LEU A 263 -8.99 16.03 -17.52
C LEU A 263 -7.69 16.84 -17.48
N ALA A 264 -7.78 18.17 -17.38
CA ALA A 264 -6.61 19.05 -17.22
C ALA A 264 -5.88 18.82 -15.89
N GLN A 265 -6.61 18.50 -14.82
CA GLN A 265 -6.05 18.23 -13.49
C GLN A 265 -5.44 16.83 -13.37
N LEU A 266 -5.98 15.83 -14.08
CA LEU A 266 -5.46 14.45 -14.12
C LEU A 266 -4.24 14.32 -15.03
N HIS A 267 -4.27 14.93 -16.22
CA HIS A 267 -3.18 14.82 -17.19
C HIS A 267 -2.61 16.17 -17.57
N PRO A 268 -2.03 16.93 -16.62
CA PRO A 268 -1.55 18.27 -16.95
C PRO A 268 -0.48 18.22 -18.04
N ILE A 269 0.38 17.19 -18.07
CA ILE A 269 1.39 17.02 -19.14
C ILE A 269 0.74 16.75 -20.49
N ALA A 270 -0.23 15.85 -20.60
CA ALA A 270 -0.88 15.59 -21.90
C ALA A 270 -1.78 16.76 -22.32
N PHE A 271 -2.36 17.47 -21.36
CA PHE A 271 -3.31 18.56 -21.62
C PHE A 271 -2.58 19.84 -22.04
N PHE A 272 -1.55 20.24 -21.28
CA PHE A 272 -0.80 21.48 -21.44
C PHE A 272 0.59 21.30 -22.07
N GLY A 273 1.07 20.07 -22.24
CA GLY A 273 2.46 19.77 -22.63
C GLY A 273 3.46 19.73 -21.45
N VAL A 274 3.04 20.11 -20.24
CA VAL A 274 3.85 20.15 -19.02
C VAL A 274 2.95 20.07 -17.79
N ASP A 275 3.46 19.67 -16.63
CA ASP A 275 2.72 19.85 -15.37
C ASP A 275 2.61 21.34 -15.04
N LEU A 276 1.58 21.98 -15.60
CA LEU A 276 1.38 23.41 -15.52
C LEU A 276 1.16 23.86 -14.06
N PHE A 277 0.41 23.09 -13.27
CA PHE A 277 0.13 23.44 -11.88
C PHE A 277 1.41 23.39 -11.03
N GLU A 278 2.22 22.33 -11.18
CA GLU A 278 3.52 22.22 -10.50
C GLU A 278 4.45 23.38 -10.91
N ARG A 279 4.53 23.66 -12.21
CA ARG A 279 5.44 24.67 -12.75
C ARG A 279 5.05 26.08 -12.34
N LEU A 280 3.75 26.41 -12.35
CA LEU A 280 3.26 27.70 -11.87
C LEU A 280 3.50 27.84 -10.37
N PHE A 281 3.13 26.85 -9.57
CA PHE A 281 3.35 26.88 -8.12
C PHE A 281 4.83 27.09 -7.76
N THR A 282 5.72 26.26 -8.28
CA THR A 282 7.16 26.31 -7.96
C THR A 282 7.88 27.55 -8.46
N THR A 283 7.33 28.20 -9.50
CA THR A 283 7.80 29.51 -9.99
C THR A 283 7.31 30.62 -9.06
N LEU A 284 6.00 30.68 -8.83
CA LEU A 284 5.36 31.81 -8.15
C LEU A 284 5.60 31.82 -6.64
N VAL A 285 5.86 30.67 -6.00
CA VAL A 285 6.12 30.61 -4.55
C VAL A 285 7.44 31.28 -4.15
N LYS A 286 8.28 31.60 -5.14
CA LYS A 286 9.54 32.33 -4.96
C LYS A 286 9.40 33.83 -5.26
N GLU A 287 8.24 34.26 -5.73
CA GLU A 287 7.96 35.63 -6.17
C GLU A 287 7.67 36.54 -4.97
N PRO A 288 8.56 37.48 -4.62
CA PRO A 288 8.33 38.36 -3.49
C PRO A 288 7.14 39.30 -3.73
N GLY A 289 6.21 39.34 -2.76
CA GLY A 289 5.10 40.30 -2.75
C GLY A 289 3.85 39.90 -3.56
N LEU A 290 3.82 38.68 -4.12
CA LEU A 290 2.60 38.09 -4.65
C LEU A 290 1.64 37.81 -3.48
N SER A 291 0.47 38.48 -3.44
CA SER A 291 -0.54 38.21 -2.41
C SER A 291 -1.68 37.36 -3.00
N PRO A 292 -1.75 36.05 -2.67
CA PRO A 292 -2.81 35.16 -3.15
C PRO A 292 -4.18 35.38 -2.48
N THR A 293 -4.40 36.51 -1.82
CA THR A 293 -5.45 36.71 -0.81
C THR A 293 -6.89 36.83 -1.32
N ALA A 294 -7.14 36.94 -2.64
CA ALA A 294 -8.51 36.86 -3.15
C ALA A 294 -8.68 35.75 -4.19
N ILE A 295 -9.12 34.61 -3.70
CA ILE A 295 -9.67 33.52 -4.52
C ILE A 295 -11.07 33.95 -4.95
N THR A 296 -11.27 34.15 -6.26
CA THR A 296 -12.56 34.56 -6.83
C THR A 296 -13.22 33.37 -7.53
N ASN A 297 -14.51 33.16 -7.27
CA ASN A 297 -15.31 32.06 -7.84
C ASN A 297 -14.63 30.67 -7.74
N PRO A 298 -14.30 30.19 -6.53
CA PRO A 298 -13.77 28.85 -6.38
C PRO A 298 -14.83 27.77 -6.68
N PHE A 299 -14.37 26.59 -7.10
CA PHE A 299 -15.23 25.42 -7.18
C PHE A 299 -15.69 24.94 -5.80
N PRO A 300 -16.87 24.29 -5.71
CA PRO A 300 -17.53 23.99 -4.45
C PRO A 300 -16.87 22.93 -3.57
N PHE A 301 -15.97 22.08 -4.10
CA PHE A 301 -15.34 21.03 -3.31
C PHE A 301 -13.92 20.67 -3.75
N ILE A 302 -13.19 20.01 -2.84
CA ILE A 302 -11.85 19.47 -3.07
C ILE A 302 -11.86 17.97 -2.82
N ALA A 303 -11.18 17.22 -3.70
CA ALA A 303 -10.82 15.83 -3.48
C ALA A 303 -9.30 15.69 -3.33
N ILE A 304 -8.86 15.15 -2.19
CA ILE A 304 -7.44 14.92 -1.87
C ILE A 304 -7.18 13.42 -1.81
N ASP A 305 -6.50 12.92 -2.83
CA ASP A 305 -6.14 11.50 -2.92
C ASP A 305 -4.79 11.23 -2.23
N GLY A 306 -4.77 10.25 -1.33
CA GLY A 306 -3.54 9.80 -0.68
C GLY A 306 -3.09 10.66 0.50
N VAL A 307 -4.02 11.15 1.32
CA VAL A 307 -3.77 12.07 2.47
C VAL A 307 -2.64 11.64 3.43
N ARG A 308 -2.32 10.34 3.46
CA ARG A 308 -1.23 9.76 4.26
C ARG A 308 0.08 10.55 4.18
N ASN A 309 0.45 11.00 2.98
CA ASN A 309 1.72 11.68 2.78
C ASN A 309 1.75 13.08 3.42
N LEU A 310 0.60 13.75 3.54
CA LEU A 310 0.49 15.04 4.23
C LEU A 310 0.48 14.86 5.76
N ALA A 311 -0.17 13.80 6.24
CA ALA A 311 -0.39 13.56 7.65
C ALA A 311 0.78 12.87 8.39
N ARG A 312 1.71 12.23 7.66
CA ARG A 312 2.94 11.62 8.22
C ARG A 312 4.23 12.39 7.88
N GLY A 313 4.13 13.69 7.62
CA GLY A 313 5.28 14.55 7.29
C GLY A 313 6.46 14.34 8.24
N ARG A 314 7.70 14.41 7.72
CA ARG A 314 8.91 14.10 8.52
C ARG A 314 9.26 15.22 9.49
N ARG A 315 8.68 16.40 9.29
CA ARG A 315 8.97 17.59 10.06
C ARG A 315 7.67 18.30 10.40
N PHE A 316 7.73 19.04 11.50
CA PHE A 316 6.58 19.67 12.10
C PHE A 316 6.55 21.16 11.78
N HIS A 317 5.35 21.69 11.56
CA HIS A 317 5.05 23.09 11.26
C HIS A 317 4.44 23.75 12.49
N PHE A 318 4.61 25.07 12.58
CA PHE A 318 3.94 25.88 13.59
C PHE A 318 2.47 26.01 13.25
N GLN A 319 1.60 25.64 14.20
CA GLN A 319 0.25 26.15 14.21
C GLN A 319 0.26 27.59 14.76
N PRO A 320 -0.33 28.58 14.06
CA PRO A 320 -0.24 30.00 14.42
C PRO A 320 -0.67 30.31 15.87
N GLU A 321 -1.63 29.54 16.42
CA GLU A 321 -2.23 29.83 17.73
C GLU A 321 -1.74 28.95 18.89
N SER A 322 -1.32 27.71 18.63
CA SER A 322 -0.95 26.77 19.70
C SER A 322 0.55 26.66 19.94
N ARG A 323 1.40 27.18 19.04
CA ARG A 323 2.85 26.94 18.98
C ARG A 323 3.25 25.45 18.98
N ASN A 324 2.29 24.55 18.78
CA ASN A 324 2.56 23.13 18.70
C ASN A 324 3.09 22.79 17.31
N PHE A 325 4.06 21.89 17.31
CA PHE A 325 4.66 21.30 16.14
C PHE A 325 3.73 20.21 15.59
N ARG A 326 3.18 20.42 14.39
CA ARG A 326 2.21 19.51 13.75
C ARG A 326 2.61 19.13 12.31
N PRO A 327 2.29 17.93 11.82
CA PRO A 327 2.47 17.58 10.40
C PRO A 327 1.77 18.58 9.47
N PHE A 328 2.25 18.71 8.23
CA PHE A 328 1.73 19.66 7.23
C PHE A 328 0.21 19.61 7.01
N PHE A 329 -0.43 18.46 7.22
CA PHE A 329 -1.86 18.32 7.08
C PHE A 329 -2.67 19.27 8.00
N THR A 330 -2.24 19.49 9.24
CA THR A 330 -2.94 20.40 10.17
C THR A 330 -2.96 21.86 9.70
N PRO A 331 -1.80 22.52 9.40
CA PRO A 331 -1.83 23.88 8.87
C PRO A 331 -2.51 23.95 7.50
N PHE A 332 -2.43 22.90 6.68
CA PHE A 332 -3.19 22.83 5.43
C PHE A 332 -4.69 22.94 5.67
N VAL A 333 -5.27 22.13 6.57
CA VAL A 333 -6.70 22.20 6.89
C VAL A 333 -7.05 23.56 7.50
N TYR A 334 -6.24 24.07 8.44
CA TYR A 334 -6.44 25.36 9.08
C TYR A 334 -6.52 26.51 8.07
N HIS A 335 -5.51 26.67 7.20
CA HIS A 335 -5.47 27.78 6.25
C HIS A 335 -6.55 27.63 5.17
N SER A 336 -6.86 26.39 4.75
CA SER A 336 -7.96 26.11 3.83
C SER A 336 -9.29 26.66 4.34
N LYS A 337 -9.61 26.43 5.62
CA LYS A 337 -10.82 26.98 6.25
C LYS A 337 -10.80 28.50 6.37
N MET A 338 -9.66 29.07 6.79
CA MET A 338 -9.52 30.53 6.96
C MET A 338 -9.77 31.31 5.67
N MET A 339 -9.53 30.71 4.51
CA MET A 339 -9.83 31.35 3.24
C MET A 339 -11.33 31.34 2.90
N GLY A 340 -12.17 30.59 3.62
CA GLY A 340 -13.62 30.49 3.34
C GLY A 340 -13.94 29.91 1.96
N VAL A 341 -12.99 29.22 1.35
CA VAL A 341 -13.07 28.74 -0.04
C VAL A 341 -13.83 27.41 -0.11
N PHE A 342 -14.14 26.80 1.05
CA PHE A 342 -14.57 25.40 1.12
C PHE A 342 -15.59 25.17 2.22
N PRO A 343 -16.74 24.60 1.87
CA PRO A 343 -17.51 23.79 2.80
C PRO A 343 -17.17 22.28 2.68
N HIS A 344 -16.59 21.80 1.56
CA HIS A 344 -16.55 20.35 1.22
C HIS A 344 -15.15 19.80 0.92
N CYS A 345 -14.49 19.21 1.92
CA CYS A 345 -13.20 18.53 1.73
C CYS A 345 -13.36 17.01 1.79
N LEU A 346 -13.10 16.34 0.66
CA LEU A 346 -13.16 14.89 0.52
C LEU A 346 -11.74 14.31 0.59
N LEU A 347 -11.50 13.38 1.51
CA LEU A 347 -10.19 12.76 1.74
C LEU A 347 -10.23 11.27 1.43
N SER A 348 -9.28 10.77 0.64
CA SER A 348 -9.10 9.33 0.51
C SER A 348 -8.03 8.84 1.49
N ALA A 349 -8.37 7.80 2.24
CA ALA A 349 -7.44 7.17 3.16
C ALA A 349 -7.52 5.65 3.04
N THR A 350 -6.36 5.02 2.88
CA THR A 350 -6.21 3.55 2.88
C THR A 350 -5.21 3.09 3.94
N SER A 351 -4.20 3.91 4.24
CA SER A 351 -3.00 3.45 4.96
C SER A 351 -2.55 4.37 6.09
N ILE A 352 -3.50 5.14 6.61
CA ILE A 352 -3.30 6.01 7.76
C ILE A 352 -4.30 5.65 8.87
N ASP A 353 -3.85 5.83 10.10
CA ASP A 353 -4.66 5.65 11.30
C ASP A 353 -5.80 6.68 11.28
N PHE A 354 -7.04 6.23 11.45
CA PHE A 354 -8.21 7.10 11.46
C PHE A 354 -8.12 8.12 12.59
N GLU A 355 -7.67 7.69 13.78
CA GLU A 355 -7.50 8.57 14.93
C GLU A 355 -6.44 9.63 14.66
N LEU A 356 -5.38 9.29 13.91
CA LEU A 356 -4.40 10.29 13.50
C LEU A 356 -5.03 11.33 12.57
N ILE A 357 -5.86 10.93 11.59
CA ILE A 357 -6.54 11.91 10.73
C ILE A 357 -7.52 12.76 11.55
N LYS A 358 -8.33 12.12 12.39
CA LYS A 358 -9.29 12.80 13.26
C LYS A 358 -8.60 13.78 14.20
N GLU A 359 -7.55 13.36 14.91
CA GLU A 359 -6.72 14.20 15.78
C GLU A 359 -6.12 15.40 15.03
N LEU A 360 -5.59 15.17 13.82
CA LEU A 360 -5.00 16.25 13.02
C LEU A 360 -6.05 17.25 12.51
N VAL A 361 -7.28 16.78 12.25
CA VAL A 361 -8.44 17.61 11.86
C VAL A 361 -8.97 18.39 13.07
N GLU A 362 -9.21 17.75 14.20
CA GLU A 362 -9.65 18.40 15.43
C GLU A 362 -8.63 19.43 15.90
N SER A 363 -7.34 19.08 15.83
CA SER A 363 -6.23 19.99 16.14
C SER A 363 -6.11 21.17 15.19
N SER A 364 -6.82 21.17 14.04
CA SER A 364 -6.85 22.32 13.12
C SER A 364 -7.84 23.40 13.54
N ALA A 365 -8.68 23.15 14.56
CA ALA A 365 -9.68 24.11 15.03
C ALA A 365 -9.06 25.27 15.83
N MET A 366 -9.68 26.45 15.75
CA MET A 366 -9.25 27.66 16.49
C MET A 366 -9.94 27.77 17.86
N LYS A 367 -11.14 27.21 17.97
CA LYS A 367 -12.01 27.22 19.17
C LYS A 367 -12.86 25.96 19.23
N ASP A 368 -13.34 25.61 20.43
CA ASP A 368 -14.17 24.40 20.66
C ASP A 368 -15.47 24.40 19.83
N ASP A 369 -16.04 25.56 19.53
CA ASP A 369 -17.24 25.74 18.70
C ASP A 369 -16.96 25.70 17.18
N GLN A 370 -15.69 25.63 16.79
CA GLN A 370 -15.21 25.52 15.40
C GLN A 370 -14.51 24.19 15.12
N ILE A 371 -14.68 23.20 16.01
CA ILE A 371 -14.23 21.83 15.77
C ILE A 371 -14.96 21.33 14.53
N THR A 372 -14.16 20.91 13.55
CA THR A 372 -14.71 20.33 12.33
C THR A 372 -14.79 18.84 12.50
N ASP A 373 -16.01 18.32 12.39
CA ASP A 373 -16.24 16.89 12.41
C ASP A 373 -15.53 16.21 11.24
N CYS A 374 -15.01 15.02 11.50
CA CYS A 374 -14.51 14.11 10.48
C CYS A 374 -15.53 12.98 10.36
N VAL A 375 -16.24 12.93 9.23
CA VAL A 375 -17.28 11.91 8.98
C VAL A 375 -16.73 10.84 8.06
N VAL A 376 -16.75 9.59 8.50
CA VAL A 376 -16.38 8.46 7.65
C VAL A 376 -17.51 8.16 6.66
N VAL A 377 -17.21 8.27 5.37
CA VAL A 377 -18.08 7.81 4.29
C VAL A 377 -17.62 6.41 3.88
N SER A 378 -18.42 5.40 4.21
CA SER A 378 -18.06 3.98 4.05
C SER A 378 -19.13 3.15 3.33
N ASP A 379 -19.75 3.69 2.30
CA ASP A 379 -20.68 2.92 1.43
C ASP A 379 -19.93 1.94 0.50
N PHE A 380 -18.74 1.48 0.89
CA PHE A 380 -17.96 0.53 0.11
C PHE A 380 -18.35 -0.89 0.51
N HIS A 381 -18.72 -1.69 -0.48
CA HIS A 381 -19.00 -3.11 -0.32
C HIS A 381 -18.24 -3.96 -1.32
N SER A 382 -18.17 -5.25 -0.99
CA SER A 382 -17.67 -6.32 -1.86
C SER A 382 -18.55 -6.44 -3.09
N LEU A 383 -17.96 -6.51 -4.29
CA LEU A 383 -18.71 -6.70 -5.53
C LEU A 383 -19.41 -8.06 -5.53
N THR A 384 -20.73 -8.03 -5.76
CA THR A 384 -21.55 -9.21 -6.00
C THR A 384 -21.29 -9.78 -7.40
N LYS A 385 -21.67 -11.04 -7.65
CA LYS A 385 -21.59 -11.66 -8.97
C LYS A 385 -22.26 -10.81 -10.07
N LEU A 386 -23.44 -10.27 -9.77
CA LEU A 386 -24.18 -9.43 -10.71
C LEU A 386 -23.43 -8.13 -11.05
N GLU A 387 -22.83 -7.48 -10.05
CA GLU A 387 -22.03 -6.27 -10.27
C GLU A 387 -20.75 -6.58 -11.06
N VAL A 388 -20.13 -7.73 -10.82
CA VAL A 388 -18.99 -8.21 -11.63
C VAL A 388 -19.41 -8.42 -13.09
N GLU A 389 -20.56 -9.06 -13.33
CA GLU A 389 -21.09 -9.28 -14.68
C GLU A 389 -21.34 -7.95 -15.41
N GLN A 390 -22.02 -7.02 -14.74
CA GLN A 390 -22.34 -5.70 -15.30
C GLN A 390 -21.07 -4.92 -15.62
N TYR A 391 -20.12 -4.91 -14.70
CA TYR A 391 -18.84 -4.22 -14.86
C TYR A 391 -18.01 -4.79 -16.02
N ALA A 392 -17.83 -6.12 -16.04
CA ALA A 392 -17.04 -6.78 -17.08
C ALA A 392 -17.69 -6.61 -18.46
N ARG A 393 -19.02 -6.78 -18.55
CA ARG A 393 -19.77 -6.65 -19.80
C ARG A 393 -19.60 -5.26 -20.40
N GLN A 394 -19.80 -4.23 -19.58
CA GLN A 394 -19.69 -2.87 -20.04
C GLN A 394 -18.27 -2.53 -20.48
N PHE A 395 -17.26 -2.92 -19.70
CA PHE A 395 -15.86 -2.72 -20.05
C PHE A 395 -15.54 -3.34 -21.43
N LEU A 396 -15.94 -4.58 -21.66
CA LEU A 396 -15.69 -5.29 -22.91
C LEU A 396 -16.45 -4.68 -24.11
N GLN A 397 -17.68 -4.20 -23.89
CA GLN A 397 -18.46 -3.51 -24.91
C GLN A 397 -17.84 -2.16 -25.31
N ASP A 398 -17.38 -1.39 -24.33
CA ASP A 398 -16.69 -0.11 -24.57
C ASP A 398 -15.42 -0.31 -25.41
N HIS A 399 -14.75 -1.46 -25.23
CA HIS A 399 -13.56 -1.86 -26.00
C HIS A 399 -13.88 -2.68 -27.26
N GLN A 400 -15.16 -2.81 -27.64
CA GLN A 400 -15.61 -3.49 -28.85
C GLN A 400 -15.10 -4.94 -28.98
N VAL A 401 -15.05 -5.68 -27.86
CA VAL A 401 -14.65 -7.09 -27.84
C VAL A 401 -15.77 -7.98 -28.39
N ASP A 402 -15.46 -8.89 -29.31
CA ASP A 402 -16.49 -9.74 -29.96
C ASP A 402 -17.10 -10.80 -29.02
N GLN A 403 -16.32 -11.34 -28.08
CA GLN A 403 -16.72 -12.48 -27.23
C GLN A 403 -17.16 -12.05 -25.82
N VAL A 404 -17.94 -10.97 -25.71
CA VAL A 404 -18.35 -10.39 -24.41
C VAL A 404 -18.96 -11.43 -23.47
N ASP A 405 -19.98 -12.18 -23.91
CA ASP A 405 -20.73 -13.08 -23.03
C ASP A 405 -19.87 -14.21 -22.44
N ALA A 406 -18.98 -14.78 -23.24
CA ALA A 406 -18.11 -15.87 -22.80
C ALA A 406 -17.12 -15.38 -21.74
N VAL A 407 -16.50 -14.22 -21.96
CA VAL A 407 -15.54 -13.62 -21.02
C VAL A 407 -16.25 -13.20 -19.73
N VAL A 408 -17.43 -12.58 -19.83
CA VAL A 408 -18.24 -12.16 -18.68
C VAL A 408 -18.63 -13.37 -17.83
N SER A 409 -19.18 -14.42 -18.44
CA SER A 409 -19.54 -15.65 -17.72
C SER A 409 -18.32 -16.20 -16.98
N ARG A 410 -17.19 -16.33 -17.68
CA ARG A 410 -15.97 -16.91 -17.12
C ARG A 410 -15.41 -16.14 -15.92
N ILE A 411 -15.46 -14.81 -15.94
CA ILE A 411 -15.04 -13.95 -14.82
C ILE A 411 -16.05 -14.05 -13.67
N SER A 412 -17.34 -13.97 -13.96
CA SER A 412 -18.40 -13.99 -12.94
C SER A 412 -18.56 -15.34 -12.21
N ASP A 413 -18.12 -16.42 -12.85
CA ASP A 413 -18.07 -17.75 -12.24
C ASP A 413 -16.79 -17.98 -11.42
N PHE A 414 -15.83 -17.05 -11.49
CA PHE A 414 -14.58 -17.12 -10.76
C PHE A 414 -14.65 -16.33 -9.45
N GLU A 415 -15.23 -16.95 -8.42
CA GLU A 415 -15.55 -16.30 -7.13
C GLU A 415 -14.35 -15.66 -6.41
N LEU A 416 -13.13 -16.14 -6.65
CA LEU A 416 -11.92 -15.61 -6.01
C LEU A 416 -11.62 -14.15 -6.37
N CYS A 417 -12.10 -13.68 -7.54
CA CYS A 417 -11.95 -12.29 -7.93
C CYS A 417 -13.08 -11.37 -7.47
N HIS A 418 -14.15 -11.94 -6.88
CA HIS A 418 -15.22 -11.16 -6.26
C HIS A 418 -14.68 -10.45 -5.01
N GLY A 419 -15.18 -9.26 -4.71
CA GLY A 419 -14.57 -8.39 -3.70
C GLY A 419 -14.22 -7.02 -4.24
N ARG A 420 -12.95 -6.64 -4.14
CA ARG A 420 -12.49 -5.34 -4.60
C ARG A 420 -12.61 -5.18 -6.11
N PRO A 421 -13.08 -4.01 -6.59
CA PRO A 421 -13.02 -3.65 -8.00
C PRO A 421 -11.62 -3.80 -8.61
N CYS A 422 -10.54 -3.63 -7.83
CA CYS A 422 -9.17 -3.79 -8.32
C CYS A 422 -8.85 -5.20 -8.85
N PHE A 423 -9.54 -6.25 -8.39
CA PHE A 423 -9.31 -7.63 -8.81
C PHE A 423 -9.85 -7.89 -10.21
N ILE A 424 -11.14 -7.64 -10.41
CA ILE A 424 -11.77 -7.64 -11.74
C ILE A 424 -10.99 -6.72 -12.67
N SER A 425 -10.51 -5.63 -12.09
CA SER A 425 -9.79 -4.64 -12.82
C SER A 425 -8.52 -5.18 -13.45
N TYR A 426 -7.70 -5.81 -12.61
CA TYR A 426 -6.47 -6.45 -13.00
C TYR A 426 -6.70 -7.54 -14.06
N ILE A 427 -7.74 -8.38 -13.90
CA ILE A 427 -8.07 -9.45 -14.84
C ILE A 427 -8.41 -8.86 -16.22
N LEU A 428 -9.34 -7.90 -16.30
CA LEU A 428 -9.72 -7.30 -17.57
C LEU A 428 -8.57 -6.56 -18.25
N GLY A 429 -7.75 -5.83 -17.49
CA GLY A 429 -6.58 -5.15 -18.05
C GLY A 429 -5.50 -6.12 -18.54
N THR A 430 -5.43 -7.32 -17.96
CA THR A 430 -4.56 -8.39 -18.42
C THR A 430 -5.13 -9.08 -19.66
N TYR A 431 -6.44 -9.31 -19.68
CA TYR A 431 -7.17 -9.84 -20.83
C TYR A 431 -7.00 -8.95 -22.06
N MET A 432 -7.08 -7.62 -21.93
CA MET A 432 -6.85 -6.71 -23.07
C MET A 432 -5.44 -6.82 -23.68
N LYS A 433 -4.47 -7.39 -22.95
CA LYS A 433 -3.10 -7.61 -23.43
C LYS A 433 -2.90 -9.01 -24.01
N SER A 434 -3.56 -10.04 -23.46
CA SER A 434 -3.41 -11.43 -23.89
C SER A 434 -4.45 -11.87 -24.91
N ASN A 435 -5.63 -11.25 -24.90
CA ASN A 435 -6.87 -11.74 -25.52
C ASN A 435 -7.27 -13.17 -25.08
N ASP A 436 -6.77 -13.62 -23.93
CA ASP A 436 -7.06 -14.91 -23.30
C ASP A 436 -7.47 -14.68 -21.85
N ILE A 437 -8.71 -15.07 -21.51
CA ILE A 437 -9.29 -14.85 -20.18
C ILE A 437 -8.72 -15.82 -19.13
N ASP A 438 -8.40 -17.06 -19.51
CA ASP A 438 -7.81 -18.02 -18.59
C ASP A 438 -6.37 -17.62 -18.25
N ALA A 439 -5.62 -17.08 -19.21
CA ALA A 439 -4.29 -16.49 -18.97
C ALA A 439 -4.37 -15.29 -18.01
N ALA A 440 -5.39 -14.44 -18.16
CA ALA A 440 -5.62 -13.30 -17.29
C ALA A 440 -5.99 -13.71 -15.85
N ILE A 441 -6.84 -14.73 -15.71
CA ILE A 441 -7.18 -15.33 -14.41
C ILE A 441 -5.95 -15.98 -13.79
N GLY A 442 -5.13 -16.68 -14.58
CA GLY A 442 -3.88 -17.28 -14.12
C GLY A 442 -2.93 -16.24 -13.51
N LYS A 443 -2.68 -15.15 -14.22
CA LYS A 443 -1.88 -14.01 -13.72
C LYS A 443 -2.47 -13.38 -12.46
N PHE A 444 -3.80 -13.31 -12.36
CA PHE A 444 -4.45 -12.83 -11.14
C PHE A 444 -4.16 -13.75 -9.95
N ILE A 445 -4.30 -15.07 -10.12
CA ILE A 445 -3.97 -16.06 -9.08
C ILE A 445 -2.52 -15.89 -8.65
N THR A 446 -1.56 -15.86 -9.59
CA THR A 446 -0.14 -15.62 -9.28
C THR A 446 0.07 -14.31 -8.52
N GLY A 447 -0.65 -13.26 -8.90
CA GLY A 447 -0.52 -11.95 -8.26
C GLY A 447 -1.08 -11.88 -6.84
N ILE A 448 -2.13 -12.63 -6.51
CA ILE A 448 -2.67 -12.74 -5.13
C ILE A 448 -1.97 -13.82 -4.29
N SER A 449 -1.21 -14.72 -4.92
CA SER A 449 -0.33 -15.67 -4.22
C SER A 449 1.05 -15.09 -3.96
N ASN A 450 1.49 -14.13 -4.77
CA ASN A 450 2.72 -13.38 -4.53
C ASN A 450 2.49 -12.39 -3.38
N VAL A 451 2.99 -12.74 -2.19
CA VAL A 451 2.88 -11.92 -0.97
C VAL A 451 3.50 -10.52 -1.08
N ASP A 452 4.42 -10.31 -2.02
CA ASP A 452 5.03 -9.02 -2.35
C ASP A 452 4.37 -8.34 -3.56
N GLY A 453 3.37 -8.99 -4.16
CA GLY A 453 2.62 -8.55 -5.32
C GLY A 453 1.73 -7.34 -5.04
N GLN A 454 1.49 -6.52 -6.06
CA GLN A 454 0.69 -5.30 -5.92
C GLN A 454 -0.79 -5.56 -5.59
N ILE A 455 -1.33 -6.68 -6.08
CA ILE A 455 -2.72 -7.08 -5.88
C ILE A 455 -2.92 -8.00 -4.68
N PHE A 456 -1.85 -8.33 -3.94
CA PHE A 456 -1.95 -9.12 -2.72
C PHE A 456 -2.82 -8.40 -1.67
N PRO A 457 -3.95 -8.98 -1.23
CA PRO A 457 -4.93 -8.28 -0.41
C PRO A 457 -4.39 -7.84 0.95
N LEU A 458 -3.48 -8.64 1.52
CA LEU A 458 -2.94 -8.48 2.88
C LEU A 458 -1.52 -7.90 2.91
N ARG A 459 -1.10 -7.19 1.86
CA ARG A 459 0.28 -6.69 1.68
C ARG A 459 0.80 -5.84 2.83
N PHE A 460 -0.07 -5.04 3.45
CA PHE A 460 0.33 -4.18 4.55
C PHE A 460 0.54 -4.97 5.84
N LEU A 461 -0.31 -5.98 6.09
CA LEU A 461 -0.12 -6.91 7.20
C LEU A 461 1.19 -7.69 7.05
N LYS A 462 1.42 -8.26 5.86
CA LYS A 462 2.68 -8.98 5.53
C LYS A 462 3.90 -8.10 5.79
N LYS A 463 3.89 -6.87 5.26
CA LYS A 463 5.00 -5.92 5.39
C LYS A 463 5.34 -5.58 6.84
N ASP A 464 4.35 -5.50 7.72
CA ASP A 464 4.62 -5.27 9.13
C ASP A 464 5.16 -6.53 9.82
N LEU A 465 4.60 -7.71 9.51
CA LEU A 465 5.09 -9.00 10.03
C LEU A 465 6.56 -9.25 9.66
N ASP A 466 6.96 -8.95 8.42
CA ASP A 466 8.34 -9.10 7.96
C ASP A 466 9.32 -8.18 8.69
N LYS A 467 8.84 -7.03 9.17
CA LYS A 467 9.64 -6.08 9.95
C LYS A 467 9.74 -6.48 11.43
N GLY A 468 9.19 -7.63 11.81
CA GLY A 468 9.07 -8.03 13.21
C GLY A 468 8.19 -7.09 14.02
N ILE A 469 7.40 -6.23 13.35
CA ILE A 469 6.37 -5.45 14.01
C ILE A 469 5.34 -6.48 14.41
N ARG A 470 5.14 -6.60 15.73
CA ARG A 470 4.12 -7.47 16.30
C ARG A 470 2.75 -6.84 16.05
N SER A 471 2.34 -6.75 14.79
CA SER A 471 1.05 -6.20 14.34
C SER A 471 -0.14 -6.83 15.05
N PHE A 472 0.04 -8.10 15.46
CA PHE A 472 -0.93 -8.82 16.26
C PHE A 472 -0.81 -8.54 17.76
N ASP A 473 0.34 -8.14 18.32
CA ASP A 473 0.51 -7.92 19.78
C ASP A 473 -0.02 -6.57 20.29
N LYS A 474 -0.68 -5.76 19.44
CA LYS A 474 -1.49 -4.65 19.96
C LYS A 474 -2.65 -5.26 20.76
N VAL A 475 -2.61 -5.06 22.08
CA VAL A 475 -3.61 -5.55 23.03
C VAL A 475 -4.89 -4.74 22.87
N ILE A 476 -5.98 -5.44 22.58
CA ILE A 476 -7.35 -4.94 22.43
C ILE A 476 -8.19 -5.70 23.45
N ALA A 477 -8.82 -4.99 24.37
CA ALA A 477 -9.68 -5.57 25.42
C ALA A 477 -9.03 -6.72 26.24
N GLY A 478 -7.69 -6.78 26.30
CA GLY A 478 -6.94 -7.83 27.00
C GLY A 478 -6.35 -8.94 26.11
N ASP A 479 -6.69 -8.99 24.82
CA ASP A 479 -6.14 -9.94 23.84
C ASP A 479 -5.43 -9.25 22.68
N ASN A 480 -4.41 -9.90 22.13
CA ASN A 480 -3.71 -9.44 20.94
C ASN A 480 -4.67 -9.47 19.72
N LEU A 481 -4.61 -8.52 18.77
CA LEU A 481 -5.44 -8.46 17.54
C LEU A 481 -5.52 -9.82 16.80
N SER A 482 -4.54 -10.72 17.01
CA SER A 482 -4.61 -12.11 16.54
C SER A 482 -5.78 -12.90 17.09
N GLY A 483 -6.18 -12.73 18.35
CA GLY A 483 -7.33 -13.44 18.94
C GLY A 483 -8.64 -13.11 18.20
N PRO A 484 -9.07 -11.85 18.17
CA PRO A 484 -10.28 -11.44 17.44
C PRO A 484 -10.24 -11.77 15.95
N ILE A 485 -9.08 -11.61 15.27
CA ILE A 485 -8.95 -11.98 13.85
C ILE A 485 -9.01 -13.51 13.66
N CYS A 486 -8.39 -14.31 14.56
CA CYS A 486 -8.51 -15.77 14.54
C CYS A 486 -9.96 -16.19 14.75
N ASP A 487 -10.64 -15.63 15.75
CA ASP A 487 -12.02 -15.99 16.08
C ASP A 487 -12.97 -15.59 14.96
N ALA A 488 -12.80 -14.39 14.41
CA ALA A 488 -13.56 -13.93 13.26
C ALA A 488 -13.26 -14.78 12.01
N PHE A 489 -12.02 -15.20 11.78
CA PHE A 489 -11.66 -16.08 10.66
C PHE A 489 -12.27 -17.46 10.82
N ILE A 490 -12.22 -18.02 12.03
CA ILE A 490 -12.89 -19.27 12.36
C ILE A 490 -14.41 -19.10 12.16
N ASP A 491 -14.99 -17.96 12.55
CA ASP A 491 -16.39 -17.64 12.28
C ASP A 491 -16.68 -17.48 10.78
N ALA A 492 -15.73 -16.97 9.99
CA ALA A 492 -15.83 -16.82 8.55
C ALA A 492 -15.86 -18.17 7.86
N ILE A 493 -14.88 -19.02 8.19
CA ILE A 493 -14.83 -20.41 7.78
C ILE A 493 -16.17 -21.05 8.15
N TRP A 494 -16.64 -20.89 9.40
CA TRP A 494 -17.85 -21.53 9.93
C TRP A 494 -19.16 -21.07 9.29
N LYS A 495 -19.38 -19.75 9.19
CA LYS A 495 -20.66 -19.13 8.79
C LYS A 495 -20.69 -18.71 7.32
N GLY A 496 -19.56 -18.85 6.60
CA GLY A 496 -19.38 -18.34 5.24
C GLY A 496 -19.32 -16.80 5.16
N LYS A 497 -19.35 -16.11 6.31
CA LYS A 497 -19.26 -14.65 6.43
C LYS A 497 -18.49 -14.30 7.70
N MET A 498 -17.51 -13.43 7.57
CA MET A 498 -16.79 -12.89 8.71
C MET A 498 -17.39 -11.55 9.10
N TYR A 499 -17.79 -11.41 10.36
CA TYR A 499 -18.03 -10.11 10.97
C TYR A 499 -17.08 -9.94 12.15
N LEU A 500 -16.12 -9.05 11.98
CA LEU A 500 -15.26 -8.63 13.08
C LEU A 500 -15.90 -7.39 13.71
N LYS A 501 -16.48 -7.54 14.90
CA LYS A 501 -16.82 -6.37 15.70
C LYS A 501 -15.52 -5.68 16.11
N VAL A 502 -15.42 -4.39 15.83
CA VAL A 502 -14.23 -3.59 16.10
C VAL A 502 -14.65 -2.34 16.85
N THR A 503 -13.76 -1.85 17.69
CA THR A 503 -13.89 -0.55 18.34
C THR A 503 -12.87 0.39 17.74
N ASP A 504 -13.28 1.60 17.36
CA ASP A 504 -12.42 2.72 17.00
C ASP A 504 -11.26 2.33 16.04
N ASN A 505 -10.01 2.42 16.52
CA ASN A 505 -8.79 2.19 15.75
C ASN A 505 -8.61 0.74 15.26
N ASP A 506 -9.32 -0.22 15.84
CA ASP A 506 -9.22 -1.63 15.41
C ASP A 506 -9.84 -1.81 14.03
N GLY A 507 -10.93 -1.08 13.74
CA GLY A 507 -11.54 -1.05 12.41
C GLY A 507 -10.63 -0.36 11.40
N ALA A 508 -10.00 0.74 11.81
CA ALA A 508 -9.02 1.43 10.98
C ALA A 508 -7.81 0.55 10.63
N THR A 509 -7.31 -0.19 11.61
CA THR A 509 -6.20 -1.13 11.46
C THR A 509 -6.57 -2.31 10.56
N ALA A 510 -7.77 -2.88 10.74
CA ALA A 510 -8.28 -3.96 9.90
C ALA A 510 -8.42 -3.55 8.42
N ILE A 511 -8.92 -2.34 8.16
CA ILE A 511 -9.00 -1.77 6.79
C ILE A 511 -7.61 -1.50 6.21
N LEU A 512 -6.68 -0.95 7.01
CA LEU A 512 -5.29 -0.77 6.62
C LEU A 512 -4.65 -2.11 6.20
N TYR A 513 -4.90 -3.17 6.96
CA TYR A 513 -4.40 -4.51 6.66
C TYR A 513 -5.11 -5.20 5.50
N GLY A 514 -6.18 -4.61 4.97
CA GLY A 514 -6.90 -5.16 3.84
C GLY A 514 -7.75 -6.35 4.25
N LEU A 515 -8.27 -6.38 5.47
CA LEU A 515 -9.13 -7.48 5.92
C LEU A 515 -10.51 -7.42 5.26
N GLY A 516 -11.15 -6.26 5.17
CA GLY A 516 -12.48 -6.17 4.58
C GLY A 516 -13.11 -4.78 4.68
N PHE A 517 -14.38 -4.69 4.34
CA PHE A 517 -15.11 -3.42 4.26
C PHE A 517 -15.69 -3.02 5.61
N GLY A 518 -15.62 -1.74 5.96
CA GLY A 518 -16.14 -1.24 7.24
C GLY A 518 -17.61 -0.89 7.18
N GLN A 519 -18.36 -1.22 8.22
CA GLN A 519 -19.73 -0.73 8.41
C GLN A 519 -19.72 0.39 9.46
N THR A 520 -20.28 1.55 9.08
CA THR A 520 -20.32 2.71 9.96
C THR A 520 -21.63 2.81 10.73
N VAL A 521 -21.54 3.17 12.00
CA VAL A 521 -22.67 3.56 12.86
C VAL A 521 -22.28 4.88 13.50
N ASP A 522 -23.12 5.91 13.39
CA ASP A 522 -22.85 7.26 13.94
C ASP A 522 -21.51 7.87 13.50
N GLY A 523 -21.07 7.58 12.27
CA GLY A 523 -19.83 8.13 11.70
C GLY A 523 -18.53 7.42 12.12
N THR A 524 -18.61 6.35 12.92
CA THR A 524 -17.47 5.51 13.32
C THR A 524 -17.61 4.09 12.81
N ILE A 525 -16.50 3.39 12.64
CA ILE A 525 -16.48 2.01 12.13
C ILE A 525 -16.84 1.05 13.27
N SER A 526 -18.00 0.43 13.16
CA SER A 526 -18.53 -0.47 14.20
C SER A 526 -18.19 -1.95 13.97
N SER A 527 -17.99 -2.33 12.71
CA SER A 527 -17.65 -3.70 12.34
C SER A 527 -16.92 -3.72 10.99
N ILE A 528 -16.13 -4.77 10.77
CA ILE A 528 -15.52 -5.10 9.49
C ILE A 528 -16.16 -6.37 8.95
N GLU A 529 -16.62 -6.29 7.73
CA GLU A 529 -17.19 -7.40 6.99
C GLU A 529 -16.15 -7.94 6.00
N ILE A 530 -15.78 -9.21 6.18
CA ILE A 530 -14.79 -9.89 5.34
C ILE A 530 -15.54 -10.93 4.52
N GLN A 531 -15.82 -10.55 3.27
CA GLN A 531 -16.55 -11.37 2.30
C GLN A 531 -15.67 -11.84 1.14
N GLU A 532 -14.46 -11.31 1.02
CA GLU A 532 -13.58 -11.56 -0.12
C GLU A 532 -12.91 -12.92 0.06
N LEU A 533 -13.23 -13.90 -0.81
CA LEU A 533 -12.62 -15.22 -0.76
C LEU A 533 -11.09 -15.14 -0.87
N ALA A 534 -10.57 -14.24 -1.71
CA ALA A 534 -9.12 -14.00 -1.81
C ALA A 534 -8.48 -13.57 -0.49
N VAL A 535 -9.18 -12.79 0.34
CA VAL A 535 -8.67 -12.41 1.67
C VAL A 535 -8.65 -13.62 2.60
N ILE A 536 -9.73 -14.42 2.60
CA ILE A 536 -9.85 -15.62 3.43
C ILE A 536 -8.73 -16.61 3.11
N GLU A 537 -8.50 -16.89 1.83
CA GLU A 537 -7.39 -17.75 1.37
C GLU A 537 -6.03 -17.20 1.80
N CYS A 538 -5.79 -15.89 1.61
CA CYS A 538 -4.53 -15.29 2.02
C CYS A 538 -4.33 -15.27 3.54
N LEU A 539 -5.41 -15.22 4.33
CA LEU A 539 -5.34 -15.23 5.78
C LEU A 539 -4.82 -16.58 6.32
N CYS A 540 -5.09 -17.70 5.64
CA CYS A 540 -4.56 -19.02 5.98
C CYS A 540 -3.02 -19.02 6.13
N TYR A 541 -2.30 -18.19 5.37
CA TYR A 541 -0.83 -18.08 5.43
C TYR A 541 -0.31 -17.41 6.73
N PHE A 542 -1.17 -16.73 7.48
CA PHE A 542 -0.76 -15.89 8.60
C PHE A 542 -1.15 -16.45 9.97
N PHE A 543 -2.02 -17.45 10.04
CA PHE A 543 -2.52 -17.94 11.33
C PHE A 543 -1.60 -18.95 12.02
N PRO A 544 -1.52 -18.89 13.37
CA PRO A 544 -0.88 -19.94 14.16
C PRO A 544 -1.66 -21.25 13.99
N PHE A 545 -1.02 -22.21 13.33
CA PHE A 545 -1.63 -23.46 12.88
C PHE A 545 -2.25 -24.26 14.06
N ALA A 546 -1.54 -24.37 15.18
CA ALA A 546 -1.99 -25.11 16.37
C ALA A 546 -3.21 -24.50 17.09
N HIS A 547 -3.25 -23.17 17.20
CA HIS A 547 -4.38 -22.48 17.83
C HIS A 547 -5.66 -22.65 16.99
N THR A 548 -5.53 -22.51 15.67
CA THR A 548 -6.64 -22.58 14.72
C THR A 548 -7.31 -23.95 14.72
N VAL A 549 -6.52 -25.04 14.70
CA VAL A 549 -7.05 -26.41 14.71
C VAL A 549 -7.79 -26.72 15.99
N LYS A 550 -7.24 -26.34 17.16
CA LYS A 550 -7.90 -26.56 18.45
C LYS A 550 -9.27 -25.86 18.52
N SER A 551 -9.34 -24.61 18.08
CA SER A 551 -10.57 -23.82 18.12
C SER A 551 -11.61 -24.30 17.09
N LEU A 552 -11.19 -24.69 15.89
CA LEU A 552 -12.07 -25.30 14.88
C LEU A 552 -12.66 -26.63 15.38
N TYR A 553 -11.82 -27.50 15.96
CA TYR A 553 -12.25 -28.78 16.53
C TYR A 553 -13.35 -28.60 17.60
N GLN A 554 -13.17 -27.63 18.52
CA GLN A 554 -14.15 -27.31 19.56
C GLN A 554 -15.47 -26.75 19.00
N LYS A 555 -15.42 -25.87 18.00
CA LYS A 555 -16.63 -25.32 17.37
C LYS A 555 -17.39 -26.38 16.57
N ILE A 556 -16.69 -27.24 15.82
CA ILE A 556 -17.33 -28.31 15.04
C ILE A 556 -18.04 -29.30 15.97
N GLY A 557 -17.41 -29.70 17.07
CA GLY A 557 -18.03 -30.62 18.03
C GLY A 557 -19.24 -30.06 18.79
N SER A 558 -19.45 -28.74 18.80
CA SER A 558 -20.52 -28.07 19.55
C SER A 558 -21.73 -27.65 18.70
N TYR A 559 -21.71 -27.91 17.39
CA TYR A 559 -22.77 -27.48 16.48
C TYR A 559 -23.34 -28.64 15.66
N PRO A 560 -24.67 -28.67 15.44
CA PRO A 560 -25.31 -29.78 14.74
C PRO A 560 -25.06 -29.78 13.22
N ASN A 561 -24.89 -28.63 12.56
CA ASN A 561 -24.74 -28.54 11.08
C ASN A 561 -23.57 -27.61 10.68
N PRO A 562 -22.32 -28.10 10.61
CA PRO A 562 -21.17 -27.30 10.18
C PRO A 562 -21.21 -26.97 8.68
N ASN A 563 -20.55 -25.89 8.23
CA ASN A 563 -20.42 -25.59 6.80
C ASN A 563 -19.41 -26.58 6.14
N PRO A 564 -19.72 -27.23 5.00
CA PRO A 564 -18.84 -28.18 4.33
C PRO A 564 -17.43 -27.65 4.01
N GLN A 565 -17.31 -26.38 3.62
CA GLN A 565 -15.99 -25.76 3.35
C GLN A 565 -15.15 -25.68 4.64
N THR A 566 -15.78 -25.40 5.79
CA THR A 566 -15.12 -25.41 7.10
C THR A 566 -14.53 -26.75 7.44
N VAL A 567 -15.30 -27.81 7.16
CA VAL A 567 -14.89 -29.17 7.42
C VAL A 567 -13.70 -29.51 6.52
N GLY A 568 -13.73 -29.09 5.25
CA GLY A 568 -12.59 -29.19 4.33
C GLY A 568 -11.29 -28.61 4.91
N TYR A 569 -11.28 -27.33 5.28
CA TYR A 569 -10.09 -26.68 5.85
C TYR A 569 -9.61 -27.33 7.15
N LEU A 570 -10.53 -27.73 8.04
CA LEU A 570 -10.13 -28.43 9.26
C LEU A 570 -9.46 -29.77 8.93
N VAL A 571 -10.02 -30.55 8.00
CA VAL A 571 -9.47 -31.85 7.63
C VAL A 571 -8.09 -31.68 7.01
N GLU A 572 -7.90 -30.71 6.13
CA GLU A 572 -6.58 -30.37 5.58
C GLU A 572 -5.57 -30.05 6.69
N TYR A 573 -5.97 -29.25 7.68
CA TYR A 573 -5.09 -28.93 8.79
C TYR A 573 -4.79 -30.11 9.71
N LEU A 574 -5.77 -30.96 10.00
CA LEU A 574 -5.58 -32.18 10.78
C LEU A 574 -4.64 -33.15 10.06
N VAL A 575 -4.79 -33.30 8.74
CA VAL A 575 -3.91 -34.13 7.90
C VAL A 575 -2.48 -33.59 7.90
N ALA A 576 -2.29 -32.28 7.72
CA ALA A 576 -0.97 -31.67 7.80
C ALA A 576 -0.32 -31.86 9.18
N PHE A 577 -1.09 -31.70 10.27
CA PHE A 577 -0.64 -31.97 11.63
C PHE A 577 -0.18 -33.42 11.81
N ALA A 578 -0.99 -34.37 11.35
CA ALA A 578 -0.69 -35.79 11.43
C ALA A 578 0.56 -36.16 10.61
N LEU A 579 0.70 -35.63 9.40
CA LEU A 579 1.89 -35.84 8.56
C LEU A 579 3.17 -35.37 9.27
N VAL A 580 3.15 -34.15 9.84
CA VAL A 580 4.32 -33.61 10.54
C VAL A 580 4.59 -34.41 11.82
N ALA A 581 3.56 -34.76 12.59
CA ALA A 581 3.71 -35.54 13.82
C ALA A 581 4.29 -36.94 13.55
N ASN A 582 3.71 -37.66 12.59
CA ASN A 582 4.11 -39.03 12.25
C ASN A 582 5.53 -39.11 11.67
N HIS A 583 5.93 -38.12 10.87
CA HIS A 583 7.19 -38.19 10.13
C HIS A 583 8.33 -37.34 10.70
N SER A 584 8.04 -36.21 11.36
CA SER A 584 9.05 -35.33 11.96
C SER A 584 8.96 -35.21 13.49
N GLY A 585 7.92 -35.77 14.11
CA GLY A 585 7.75 -35.85 15.56
C GLY A 585 6.94 -34.71 16.18
N PRO A 586 6.56 -34.86 17.46
CA PRO A 586 5.63 -33.95 18.14
C PRO A 586 6.16 -32.52 18.30
N ASP A 587 7.48 -32.32 18.46
CA ASP A 587 8.07 -30.97 18.58
C ASP A 587 7.94 -30.17 17.27
N ALA A 588 8.11 -30.84 16.13
CA ALA A 588 7.90 -30.23 14.82
C ALA A 588 6.42 -29.93 14.58
N ALA A 589 5.52 -30.83 15.01
CA ALA A 589 4.08 -30.62 14.94
C ALA A 589 3.62 -29.46 15.83
N ASN A 590 4.16 -29.32 17.04
CA ASN A 590 3.83 -28.23 17.95
C ASN A 590 4.30 -26.85 17.44
N SER A 591 5.33 -26.82 16.59
CA SER A 591 5.89 -25.61 15.98
C SER A 591 5.51 -25.45 14.50
N ILE A 592 4.54 -26.23 14.03
CA ILE A 592 4.13 -26.28 12.63
C ILE A 592 3.63 -24.92 12.14
N LYS A 593 4.01 -24.56 10.92
CA LYS A 593 3.61 -23.31 10.26
C LYS A 593 3.42 -23.54 8.76
N ALA A 594 2.48 -22.81 8.17
CA ALA A 594 2.37 -22.76 6.71
C ALA A 594 3.59 -22.02 6.11
N SER A 595 4.15 -22.57 5.05
CA SER A 595 5.21 -21.90 4.27
C SER A 595 4.64 -20.68 3.56
N ARG A 596 5.38 -19.58 3.58
CA ARG A 596 5.03 -18.31 2.90
C ARG A 596 5.77 -18.14 1.57
N ALA A 597 6.52 -19.15 1.14
CA ALA A 597 7.34 -19.11 -0.06
C ALA A 597 6.62 -19.81 -1.24
N SER A 598 7.07 -19.59 -2.47
CA SER A 598 6.60 -20.37 -3.62
C SER A 598 6.86 -21.87 -3.42
N ALA A 599 6.07 -22.74 -4.07
CA ALA A 599 6.20 -24.20 -3.98
C ALA A 599 7.66 -24.68 -4.12
N SER A 600 8.35 -24.20 -5.16
CA SER A 600 9.74 -24.55 -5.42
C SER A 600 10.71 -24.04 -4.34
N SER A 601 10.49 -22.83 -3.83
CA SER A 601 11.31 -22.28 -2.74
C SER A 601 11.11 -23.06 -1.44
N TYR A 602 9.86 -23.45 -1.14
CA TYR A 602 9.55 -24.33 -0.02
C TYR A 602 10.25 -25.68 -0.15
N LEU A 603 10.18 -26.31 -1.33
CA LEU A 603 10.84 -27.58 -1.59
C LEU A 603 12.36 -27.51 -1.41
N LEU A 604 13.00 -26.40 -1.77
CA LEU A 604 14.44 -26.20 -1.56
C LEU A 604 14.79 -25.92 -0.09
N PHE A 605 14.11 -24.96 0.55
CA PHE A 605 14.57 -24.34 1.80
C PHE A 605 13.70 -24.64 3.02
N GLY A 606 12.52 -25.27 2.82
CA GLY A 606 11.57 -25.54 3.89
C GLY A 606 12.15 -26.44 4.98
N ASP A 607 11.83 -26.11 6.23
CA ASP A 607 12.20 -26.88 7.42
C ASP A 607 11.16 -27.97 7.76
N SER A 608 11.50 -28.89 8.68
CA SER A 608 10.66 -30.04 9.02
C SER A 608 9.34 -29.66 9.73
N SER A 609 9.20 -28.43 10.21
CA SER A 609 7.97 -27.89 10.80
C SER A 609 7.21 -26.97 9.84
N GLN A 610 7.52 -27.02 8.54
CA GLN A 610 6.78 -26.30 7.51
C GLN A 610 5.99 -27.24 6.61
N VAL A 611 4.76 -26.82 6.31
CA VAL A 611 3.87 -27.43 5.31
C VAL A 611 3.49 -26.38 4.29
N TYR A 612 3.30 -26.77 3.03
CA TYR A 612 2.88 -25.88 1.97
C TYR A 612 1.46 -26.24 1.51
N PHE A 613 0.58 -25.25 1.48
CA PHE A 613 -0.77 -25.32 0.91
C PHE A 613 -0.73 -24.63 -0.46
N PRO A 614 -0.81 -25.39 -1.56
CA PRO A 614 -0.72 -24.84 -2.91
C PRO A 614 -1.87 -23.89 -3.28
N ASP A 615 -1.65 -23.10 -4.34
CA ASP A 615 -2.60 -22.10 -4.82
C ASP A 615 -3.91 -22.71 -5.34
N HIS A 616 -5.03 -22.01 -5.10
CA HIS A 616 -6.36 -22.43 -5.50
C HIS A 616 -6.42 -22.69 -7.02
N MET A 617 -6.91 -23.89 -7.40
CA MET A 617 -7.09 -24.42 -8.77
C MET A 617 -5.88 -25.04 -9.49
N CYS A 618 -4.69 -25.14 -8.88
CA CYS A 618 -3.47 -25.56 -9.60
C CYS A 618 -2.57 -26.59 -8.88
N GLY A 619 -3.11 -27.54 -8.12
CA GLY A 619 -2.30 -28.58 -7.49
C GLY A 619 -3.03 -29.39 -6.40
N PRO A 620 -2.29 -30.06 -5.51
CA PRO A 620 -2.80 -30.85 -4.39
C PRO A 620 -3.22 -29.91 -3.25
N ASP A 621 -3.88 -30.43 -2.23
CA ASP A 621 -4.27 -29.60 -1.07
C ASP A 621 -3.06 -29.34 -0.14
N ILE A 622 -2.13 -30.30 -0.04
CA ILE A 622 -0.98 -30.23 0.87
C ILE A 622 0.29 -30.77 0.21
N ILE A 623 1.41 -30.07 0.38
CA ILE A 623 2.75 -30.57 0.10
C ILE A 623 3.57 -30.55 1.39
N TYR A 624 4.16 -31.68 1.74
CA TYR A 624 5.03 -31.81 2.90
C TYR A 624 6.38 -32.44 2.56
N LYS A 625 7.47 -31.70 2.77
CA LYS A 625 8.84 -32.22 2.63
C LYS A 625 9.39 -32.66 3.98
N CYS A 626 9.59 -33.97 4.16
CA CYS A 626 10.23 -34.50 5.35
C CYS A 626 11.70 -34.82 5.10
N ALA A 627 12.60 -34.10 5.78
CA ALA A 627 14.05 -34.35 5.70
C ALA A 627 14.47 -35.67 6.36
N LYS A 628 13.72 -36.13 7.37
CA LYS A 628 14.02 -37.37 8.12
C LYS A 628 13.76 -38.61 7.27
N THR A 629 12.62 -38.68 6.59
CA THR A 629 12.28 -39.81 5.71
C THR A 629 12.82 -39.64 4.29
N LYS A 630 13.31 -38.43 3.95
CA LYS A 630 13.63 -38.02 2.57
C LYS A 630 12.46 -38.29 1.63
N THR A 631 11.29 -37.79 1.99
CA THR A 631 10.05 -37.95 1.22
C THR A 631 9.37 -36.60 1.05
N VAL A 632 8.87 -36.36 -0.16
CA VAL A 632 7.93 -35.28 -0.47
C VAL A 632 6.55 -35.91 -0.59
N TYR A 633 5.70 -35.65 0.39
CA TYR A 633 4.30 -36.06 0.40
C TYR A 633 3.47 -35.04 -0.34
N ILE A 634 2.69 -35.49 -1.32
CA ILE A 634 1.77 -34.70 -2.12
C ILE A 634 0.37 -35.24 -1.88
N VAL A 635 -0.47 -34.46 -1.23
CA VAL A 635 -1.68 -34.97 -0.60
C VAL A 635 -2.92 -34.25 -1.11
N GLN A 636 -3.88 -35.03 -1.59
CA GLN A 636 -5.24 -34.58 -1.82
C GLN A 636 -6.14 -35.09 -0.70
N VAL A 637 -6.94 -34.20 -0.15
CA VAL A 637 -7.95 -34.46 0.86
C VAL A 637 -9.33 -34.48 0.18
N LYS A 638 -10.14 -35.49 0.52
CA LYS A 638 -11.53 -35.59 0.09
C LYS A 638 -12.44 -35.94 1.27
N PHE A 639 -13.38 -35.04 1.54
CA PHE A 639 -14.40 -35.23 2.57
C PHE A 639 -15.73 -35.62 1.91
N VAL A 640 -15.84 -36.87 1.47
CA VAL A 640 -17.03 -37.41 0.78
C VAL A 640 -17.46 -38.74 1.39
N GLU A 641 -18.78 -39.03 1.38
CA GLU A 641 -19.30 -40.31 1.87
C GLU A 641 -18.87 -41.48 0.97
N ARG A 642 -18.96 -41.28 -0.35
CA ARG A 642 -18.50 -42.19 -1.40
C ARG A 642 -17.77 -41.42 -2.48
N MET A 643 -16.72 -42.01 -3.02
CA MET A 643 -15.95 -41.41 -4.09
C MET A 643 -16.35 -42.00 -5.46
N SER A 644 -16.78 -41.14 -6.38
CA SER A 644 -16.99 -41.53 -7.77
C SER A 644 -15.67 -41.77 -8.50
N LYS A 645 -15.71 -42.55 -9.59
CA LYS A 645 -14.53 -42.77 -10.46
C LYS A 645 -13.94 -41.46 -10.99
N GLN A 646 -14.79 -40.49 -11.31
CA GLN A 646 -14.34 -39.19 -11.82
C GLN A 646 -13.63 -38.38 -10.74
N GLU A 647 -14.11 -38.42 -9.48
CA GLU A 647 -13.45 -37.74 -8.36
C GLU A 647 -12.10 -38.34 -8.03
N ALA A 648 -11.97 -39.68 -8.09
CA ALA A 648 -10.70 -40.37 -7.91
C ALA A 648 -9.70 -40.00 -9.01
N ALA A 649 -10.13 -40.01 -10.28
CA ALA A 649 -9.29 -39.58 -11.41
C ALA A 649 -8.87 -38.10 -11.28
N ASN A 650 -9.77 -37.23 -10.82
CA ASN A 650 -9.45 -35.82 -10.57
C ASN A 650 -8.44 -35.66 -9.44
N ALA A 651 -8.56 -36.44 -8.36
CA ALA A 651 -7.61 -36.43 -7.23
C ALA A 651 -6.21 -36.95 -7.62
N TYR A 652 -6.15 -37.94 -8.50
CA TYR A 652 -4.88 -38.37 -9.09
C TYR A 652 -4.24 -37.23 -9.89
N ASN A 653 -5.03 -36.56 -10.73
CA ASN A 653 -4.52 -35.46 -11.54
C ASN A 653 -3.99 -34.28 -10.73
N THR A 654 -4.56 -33.99 -9.55
CA THR A 654 -4.08 -32.90 -8.70
C THR A 654 -2.82 -33.25 -7.91
N THR A 655 -2.54 -34.54 -7.71
CA THR A 655 -1.35 -35.02 -6.99
C THR A 655 -0.18 -35.37 -7.91
N ASP A 656 -0.39 -35.39 -9.22
CA ASP A 656 0.64 -35.56 -10.25
C ASP A 656 1.43 -34.25 -10.46
N PRO A 657 2.74 -34.18 -10.10
CA PRO A 657 3.54 -32.98 -10.29
C PRO A 657 3.58 -32.46 -11.72
N GLU A 658 3.50 -33.34 -12.73
CA GLU A 658 3.49 -32.94 -14.15
C GLU A 658 2.20 -32.20 -14.53
N ARG A 659 1.16 -32.31 -13.70
CA ARG A 659 -0.13 -31.65 -13.89
C ARG A 659 -0.32 -30.44 -13.00
N PHE A 660 0.66 -30.07 -12.17
CA PHE A 660 0.57 -28.83 -11.39
C PHE A 660 0.53 -27.66 -12.37
N TYR A 661 -0.32 -26.68 -12.06
CA TYR A 661 -0.60 -25.54 -12.93
C TYR A 661 -1.19 -25.87 -14.31
N CYS A 662 -1.55 -27.12 -14.62
CA CYS A 662 -2.19 -27.48 -15.89
C CYS A 662 -3.69 -27.18 -15.91
N LYS A 663 -4.22 -26.85 -17.09
CA LYS A 663 -5.66 -26.63 -17.31
C LYS A 663 -6.43 -27.93 -17.04
N ARG A 664 -7.54 -27.84 -16.28
CA ARG A 664 -8.38 -29.01 -15.91
C ARG A 664 -8.90 -29.83 -17.09
N ASN A 665 -9.04 -29.22 -18.27
CA ASN A 665 -9.56 -29.87 -19.48
C ASN A 665 -8.46 -30.54 -20.35
N GLY A 666 -7.23 -30.67 -19.85
CA GLY A 666 -6.12 -31.31 -20.58
C GLY A 666 -5.44 -30.42 -21.63
N GLY A 667 -5.69 -29.11 -21.60
CA GLY A 667 -5.17 -28.12 -22.56
C GLY A 667 -3.74 -27.64 -22.31
N GLY A 668 -2.88 -28.42 -21.65
CA GLY A 668 -1.51 -28.04 -21.28
C GLY A 668 -1.41 -27.14 -20.03
N VAL A 669 -0.22 -26.55 -19.82
CA VAL A 669 0.07 -25.63 -18.71
C VAL A 669 -0.81 -24.39 -18.81
N SER A 670 -1.28 -23.87 -17.67
CA SER A 670 -1.97 -22.59 -17.64
C SER A 670 -1.00 -21.49 -18.01
N GLU A 671 -1.39 -20.65 -18.98
CA GLU A 671 -0.52 -19.61 -19.50
C GLU A 671 -0.11 -18.62 -18.40
N GLY A 672 1.19 -18.36 -18.28
CA GLY A 672 1.79 -17.59 -17.20
C GLY A 672 2.35 -18.42 -16.03
N PHE A 673 2.23 -19.76 -16.08
CA PHE A 673 2.82 -20.68 -15.11
C PHE A 673 3.86 -21.62 -15.73
N GLU A 674 4.26 -21.42 -16.97
CA GLU A 674 5.23 -22.28 -17.66
C GLU A 674 6.59 -22.25 -16.96
N GLU A 675 7.05 -21.06 -16.55
CA GLU A 675 8.31 -20.91 -15.80
C GLU A 675 8.20 -21.53 -14.41
N GLU A 676 7.13 -21.26 -13.67
CA GLU A 676 6.85 -21.84 -12.35
C GLU A 676 6.80 -23.37 -12.41
N GLN A 677 6.08 -23.94 -13.38
CA GLN A 677 5.97 -25.38 -13.56
C GLN A 677 7.33 -25.99 -13.93
N THR A 678 8.05 -25.38 -14.88
CA THR A 678 9.40 -25.82 -15.26
C THR A 678 10.34 -25.79 -14.05
N TYR A 679 10.27 -24.72 -13.26
CA TYR A 679 11.09 -24.55 -12.07
C TYR A 679 10.73 -25.56 -10.97
N LEU A 680 9.44 -25.83 -10.76
CA LEU A 680 8.95 -26.85 -9.84
C LEU A 680 9.45 -28.25 -10.24
N LEU A 681 9.26 -28.64 -11.50
CA LEU A 681 9.71 -29.94 -12.00
C LEU A 681 11.24 -30.08 -11.91
N SER A 682 11.99 -29.01 -12.24
CA SER A 682 13.45 -29.00 -12.06
C SER A 682 13.86 -29.14 -10.60
N THR A 683 13.08 -28.57 -9.67
CA THR A 683 13.33 -28.63 -8.23
C THR A 683 13.07 -30.04 -7.70
N LEU A 684 11.98 -30.67 -8.13
CA LEU A 684 11.67 -32.06 -7.79
C LEU A 684 12.73 -33.02 -8.34
N SER A 685 13.22 -32.80 -9.57
CA SER A 685 14.33 -33.59 -10.14
C SER A 685 15.60 -33.47 -9.29
N LYS A 686 15.98 -32.25 -8.89
CA LYS A 686 17.14 -32.02 -8.00
C LYS A 686 16.97 -32.68 -6.63
N LEU A 687 15.76 -32.67 -6.08
CA LEU A 687 15.46 -33.36 -4.82
C LEU A 687 15.58 -34.87 -4.99
N HIS A 688 15.10 -35.41 -6.11
CA HIS A 688 15.24 -36.84 -6.43
C HIS A 688 16.71 -37.25 -6.55
N GLU A 689 17.53 -36.48 -7.27
CA GLU A 689 18.99 -36.65 -7.34
C GLU A 689 19.65 -36.56 -5.95
N SER A 690 19.09 -35.76 -5.04
CA SER A 690 19.52 -35.63 -3.64
C SER A 690 19.01 -36.76 -2.73
N GLY A 691 18.30 -37.74 -3.30
CA GLY A 691 17.80 -38.93 -2.63
C GLY A 691 16.42 -38.80 -1.99
N TYR A 692 15.62 -37.80 -2.39
CA TYR A 692 14.20 -37.73 -1.99
C TYR A 692 13.31 -38.61 -2.87
N SER A 693 12.31 -39.23 -2.24
CA SER A 693 11.20 -39.92 -2.90
C SER A 693 9.97 -39.01 -2.96
N LEU A 694 9.11 -39.25 -3.96
CA LEU A 694 7.82 -38.59 -4.08
C LEU A 694 6.72 -39.58 -3.70
N GLN A 695 5.78 -39.16 -2.86
CA GLN A 695 4.66 -39.99 -2.44
C GLN A 695 3.34 -39.25 -2.61
N GLN A 696 2.46 -39.81 -3.45
CA GLN A 696 1.14 -39.26 -3.69
C GLN A 696 0.13 -39.91 -2.75
N ASN A 697 -0.56 -39.10 -1.96
CA ASN A 697 -1.51 -39.57 -0.96
C ASN A 697 -2.92 -39.05 -1.25
N LEU A 698 -3.92 -39.91 -1.07
CA LEU A 698 -5.32 -39.55 -1.06
C LEU A 698 -5.89 -39.81 0.33
N VAL A 699 -6.30 -38.75 1.02
CA VAL A 699 -6.97 -38.87 2.32
C VAL A 699 -8.47 -38.85 2.11
N ILE A 700 -9.15 -39.89 2.57
CA ILE A 700 -10.60 -40.00 2.54
C ILE A 700 -11.09 -40.24 3.97
N HIS A 701 -12.06 -39.46 4.43
CA HIS A 701 -12.55 -39.63 5.80
C HIS A 701 -13.30 -40.96 6.00
N THR A 702 -14.04 -41.43 4.99
CA THR A 702 -14.81 -42.65 5.09
C THR A 702 -14.00 -43.93 4.92
N ALA A 703 -14.51 -44.98 5.54
CA ALA A 703 -14.03 -46.35 5.52
C ALA A 703 -14.29 -47.07 4.17
N GLU A 704 -14.26 -46.37 3.03
CA GLU A 704 -14.54 -46.98 1.72
C GLU A 704 -13.33 -47.83 1.26
N LYS A 705 -13.60 -49.07 0.84
CA LYS A 705 -12.58 -49.95 0.24
C LYS A 705 -12.22 -49.44 -1.15
N ASN A 706 -11.05 -48.78 -1.25
CA ASN A 706 -10.33 -48.40 -2.48
C ASN A 706 -11.22 -47.97 -3.66
N PRO A 707 -11.42 -46.65 -3.88
CA PRO A 707 -11.96 -46.18 -5.15
C PRO A 707 -11.14 -46.76 -6.31
N VAL A 708 -11.83 -47.43 -7.23
CA VAL A 708 -11.24 -48.19 -8.34
C VAL A 708 -10.35 -47.27 -9.19
N ASP A 709 -9.12 -47.71 -9.47
CA ASP A 709 -8.06 -47.11 -10.31
C ASP A 709 -7.09 -46.07 -9.69
N ALA A 710 -6.78 -46.14 -8.39
CA ALA A 710 -5.67 -45.35 -7.78
C ALA A 710 -4.29 -46.06 -7.86
N GLN A 711 -3.83 -46.46 -9.06
CA GLN A 711 -2.50 -47.09 -9.20
C GLN A 711 -1.38 -46.09 -8.85
N GLY A 712 -0.64 -46.35 -7.77
CA GLY A 712 0.53 -45.55 -7.36
C GLY A 712 0.26 -44.49 -6.28
N MET A 713 -1.00 -44.25 -5.89
CA MET A 713 -1.34 -43.40 -4.75
C MET A 713 -1.56 -44.22 -3.48
N GLU A 714 -1.06 -43.73 -2.35
CA GLU A 714 -1.38 -44.28 -1.03
C GLU A 714 -2.72 -43.72 -0.52
N ILE A 715 -3.64 -44.62 -0.16
CA ILE A 715 -4.96 -44.24 0.37
C ILE A 715 -4.93 -44.26 1.89
N ILE A 716 -5.12 -43.10 2.50
CA ILE A 716 -5.18 -42.92 3.94
C ILE A 716 -6.65 -42.75 4.35
N ASN A 717 -7.16 -43.72 5.10
CA ASN A 717 -8.51 -43.68 5.69
C ASN A 717 -8.55 -44.48 7.00
N SER A 718 -9.70 -44.48 7.68
CA SER A 718 -9.88 -45.18 8.94
C SER A 718 -9.71 -46.71 8.87
N GLN A 719 -9.76 -47.33 7.68
CA GLN A 719 -9.53 -48.78 7.50
C GLN A 719 -8.06 -49.11 7.21
N ASN A 720 -7.44 -48.38 6.29
CA ASN A 720 -6.08 -48.62 5.81
C ASN A 720 -5.04 -48.09 6.79
N SER A 721 -5.34 -46.95 7.42
CA SER A 721 -4.42 -46.21 8.29
C SER A 721 -5.11 -45.77 9.59
N PRO A 722 -5.64 -46.71 10.40
CA PRO A 722 -6.44 -46.39 11.59
C PRO A 722 -5.68 -45.53 12.61
N GLN A 723 -4.35 -45.68 12.67
CA GLN A 723 -3.47 -44.99 13.63
C GLN A 723 -2.95 -43.64 13.12
N PHE A 724 -3.35 -43.19 11.92
CA PHE A 724 -2.77 -42.01 11.28
C PHE A 724 -2.87 -40.73 12.13
N PHE A 725 -3.92 -40.59 12.94
CA PHE A 725 -4.15 -39.43 13.80
C PHE A 725 -3.72 -39.62 15.27
N ASP A 726 -3.20 -40.79 15.66
CA ASP A 726 -2.98 -41.13 17.08
C ASP A 726 -2.02 -40.14 17.77
N GLU A 727 -1.00 -39.66 17.05
CA GLU A 727 -0.01 -38.70 17.55
C GLU A 727 -0.59 -37.30 17.82
N ILE A 728 -1.76 -36.98 17.25
CA ILE A 728 -2.43 -35.68 17.46
C ILE A 728 -3.70 -35.79 18.32
N GLY A 729 -4.20 -37.02 18.54
CA GLY A 729 -5.29 -37.30 19.45
C GLY A 729 -6.09 -38.55 19.09
N ASN A 730 -6.45 -39.33 20.10
CA ASN A 730 -7.32 -40.50 19.92
C ASN A 730 -8.74 -40.05 19.53
N GLY A 731 -9.34 -40.72 18.53
CA GLY A 731 -10.74 -40.53 18.16
C GLY A 731 -11.00 -39.49 17.06
N VAL A 732 -9.96 -38.95 16.41
CA VAL A 732 -10.13 -38.01 15.27
C VAL A 732 -10.95 -38.63 14.14
N TRP A 733 -10.73 -39.91 13.81
CA TRP A 733 -11.56 -40.61 12.81
C TRP A 733 -13.04 -40.64 13.21
N SER A 734 -13.35 -41.01 14.45
CA SER A 734 -14.73 -41.03 14.97
C SER A 734 -15.38 -39.65 14.96
N PHE A 735 -14.59 -38.61 15.23
CA PHE A 735 -15.04 -37.23 15.11
C PHE A 735 -15.37 -36.86 13.67
N LEU A 736 -14.48 -37.16 12.71
CA LEU A 736 -14.74 -36.90 11.28
C LEU A 736 -15.97 -37.65 10.76
N ASP A 737 -16.19 -38.90 11.19
CA ASP A 737 -17.40 -39.66 10.86
C ASP A 737 -18.66 -38.99 11.43
N SER A 738 -18.60 -38.51 12.68
CA SER A 738 -19.72 -37.77 13.29
C SER A 738 -20.03 -36.48 12.54
N VAL A 739 -19.02 -35.79 12.03
CA VAL A 739 -19.18 -34.56 11.24
C VAL A 739 -19.77 -34.89 9.87
N GLY A 740 -19.30 -35.95 9.22
CA GLY A 740 -19.84 -36.42 7.94
C GLY A 740 -21.32 -36.74 8.01
N ASN A 741 -21.76 -37.44 9.06
CA ASN A 741 -23.18 -37.75 9.29
C ASN A 741 -24.05 -36.50 9.53
N ASN A 742 -23.48 -35.42 10.04
CA ASN A 742 -24.17 -34.16 10.31
C ASN A 742 -24.26 -33.23 9.08
N LEU A 743 -23.51 -33.53 8.00
CA LEU A 743 -23.59 -32.82 6.73
C LEU A 743 -24.62 -33.43 5.75
N GLN A 744 -25.16 -34.61 6.10
CA GLN A 744 -26.24 -35.30 5.39
C GLN A 744 -27.61 -34.80 5.85
#